data_AF-A0A0G0X627-F1
#
_entry.id   AF-A0A0G0X627-F1
#
_cell.length_a   1.000
_cell.length_b   1.000
_cell.length_c   1.000
_cell.angle_alpha   90.00
_cell.angle_beta   90.00
_cell.angle_gamma   90.00
#
_symmetry.space_group_name_H-M   'P 1'
#
loop_
_entity.id
_entity.type
_entity.pdbx_description
1 polymer ?
#
loop_
_entity_poly.entity_id
_entity_poly.type
_entity_poly.pdbx_seq_one_letter_code
_entity_poly.pdbx_strand_id
1 'polypeptide(L)'
;NCPKGMLAKKIKRIISFILSLLLLFQGSLPYSFAIAQEATESAEIIVEPPAPTPTPTPAPEWQTVDRVDVTTQPVGEDHTYRYRDTAVSVTFTKITNPGLLKIKEVQVGADTGYDITSDMPDGTFVYDLTLPNPQPQEEAKVQYSEDGQSYQELAFEKHDTTLVIKDLNHFTIFVVRLDTPTNDGTSTTNDASAGTVCVVGPGSNACYQTIQAAVDAASSGDTINIADGTYTDPVTIDNTKSGIVLHGLNRDGARIETGTTNTGISLLSGADNVVIENLLITGNGDGINLFETSGVTISNNTISNNIYATSGIHIQDSSNITITGNSFSGNDIDISNDSPNDVTATGNDWGTFDGSAINDRIYDRLDDETLGLVLYDNEPPTVDPISDIITNISFEQTGVASDTYGIKRVEWSDETGEVNFDDPSSLTTYISANSDGDYALILTVWDYQDNSNSAEFNLTWDETSPIDPVPTSSSHTIETWSSDRTIEISWSGASDDTSGVDGYYTEWNQLVDSLLNAATKEYEEDADSETSPNRSTAQDHYFHIATLDNAGNWTSTAHLGPFWILGPFWIDAANPTVSWTSPLNNAYLRGTVSLQTTASDVGSGVEFVRFRKKLTGGTFSTISTDYSEPYSGSWNTTTVTDGTYVLRAGARDNSGRTRNVDINITVDNTPPVVSWVTPVVGSVISGSTTLEVSVSEDATTEFSYQRQDGLDTFHTITSPWDTSSLPLDAYTLRAIVTDTAGNSTTVDETVEVAAVISTEGGSTPGFGQITISWTTDRPTSGRIIYDTISHTVLGAAPNYGYAFSTGTVDESPKSTSHTITITGLSDNTIYFWRTVSAGSPVAVGPEKSSRTFSYPGASGGGGGGGGGGAFAPAVAGAATAFPLLSFAPEVEFTPEETKAQVLSTGG
;
A
#
# COMPACT_ATOMS: atom_id res chain seq x y z
N ASN A 1 21.29 45.05 -40.98
CA ASN A 1 20.66 46.25 -40.39
C ASN A 1 19.31 45.89 -39.81
N CYS A 2 19.13 46.29 -38.55
CA CYS A 2 18.03 46.00 -37.62
C CYS A 2 16.70 46.67 -38.06
N PRO A 3 15.55 46.34 -37.45
CA PRO A 3 15.23 46.99 -36.18
C PRO A 3 14.73 46.08 -35.05
N LYS A 4 15.03 46.60 -33.85
CA LYS A 4 14.73 46.17 -32.48
C LYS A 4 13.23 45.97 -32.21
N GLY A 5 12.92 45.02 -31.34
CA GLY A 5 11.72 45.10 -30.49
C GLY A 5 11.12 43.76 -30.08
N MET A 6 11.67 43.10 -29.07
CA MET A 6 10.94 42.31 -28.06
C MET A 6 11.93 41.62 -27.09
N LEU A 7 12.64 42.45 -26.32
CA LEU A 7 13.45 42.02 -25.17
C LEU A 7 12.86 42.67 -23.90
N ALA A 8 11.59 42.41 -23.60
CA ALA A 8 10.93 42.86 -22.37
C ALA A 8 9.61 42.12 -22.13
N LYS A 9 9.66 40.80 -21.85
CA LYS A 9 8.57 40.08 -21.14
C LYS A 9 8.91 38.66 -20.65
N LYS A 10 10.04 38.06 -21.03
CA LYS A 10 10.48 36.74 -20.52
C LYS A 10 11.61 36.76 -19.46
N ILE A 11 12.11 37.94 -19.06
CA ILE A 11 13.16 38.11 -18.03
C ILE A 11 12.55 38.71 -16.73
N LYS A 12 11.32 38.32 -16.37
CA LYS A 12 10.70 38.70 -15.08
C LYS A 12 10.19 37.52 -14.23
N ARG A 13 10.19 36.28 -14.74
CA ARG A 13 9.85 35.08 -13.95
C ARG A 13 11.06 34.23 -13.51
N ILE A 14 12.23 34.42 -14.10
CA ILE A 14 13.45 33.66 -13.76
C ILE A 14 14.28 34.38 -12.68
N ILE A 15 14.13 35.69 -12.50
CA ILE A 15 14.86 36.48 -11.49
C ILE A 15 14.13 36.49 -10.13
N SER A 16 12.86 36.06 -10.06
CA SER A 16 12.12 35.97 -8.78
C SER A 16 12.30 34.63 -8.04
N PHE A 17 12.91 33.63 -8.67
CA PHE A 17 13.15 32.31 -8.06
C PHE A 17 14.60 32.13 -7.58
N ILE A 18 15.51 33.03 -7.97
CA ILE A 18 16.95 32.96 -7.65
C ILE A 18 17.32 33.91 -6.48
N LEU A 19 16.37 34.68 -5.93
CA LEU A 19 16.63 35.65 -4.85
C LEU A 19 15.96 35.34 -3.49
N SER A 20 15.53 34.10 -3.24
CA SER A 20 15.02 33.68 -1.91
C SER A 20 15.74 32.48 -1.31
N LEU A 21 16.83 31.99 -1.92
CA LEU A 21 17.56 30.83 -1.40
C LEU A 21 19.07 31.09 -1.28
N LEU A 22 19.46 32.29 -0.83
CA LEU A 22 20.84 32.56 -0.46
C LEU A 22 20.94 33.67 0.61
N LEU A 23 20.78 33.32 1.89
CA LEU A 23 21.41 34.00 3.02
C LEU A 23 21.28 33.15 4.30
N LEU A 24 22.44 32.94 4.97
CA LEU A 24 22.67 32.29 6.27
C LEU A 24 22.67 30.73 6.18
N PHE A 25 23.77 30.00 6.31
CA PHE A 25 24.89 30.14 7.25
C PHE A 25 26.25 29.82 6.60
N GLN A 26 27.27 30.55 7.05
CA GLN A 26 28.68 30.29 6.74
C GLN A 26 29.31 29.30 7.74
N GLY A 27 30.27 28.52 7.24
CA GLY A 27 31.37 27.89 7.98
C GLY A 27 31.11 26.42 8.36
N SER A 28 32.00 25.45 8.15
CA SER A 28 33.36 25.41 7.62
C SER A 28 33.75 23.94 7.35
N LEU A 29 34.30 23.70 6.14
CA LEU A 29 35.22 22.65 5.62
C LEU A 29 35.81 21.56 6.57
N PRO A 30 36.51 20.52 6.04
CA PRO A 30 36.11 19.43 5.13
C PRO A 30 36.62 18.04 5.65
N TYR A 31 36.35 16.90 5.00
CA TYR A 31 37.36 15.86 4.67
C TYR A 31 36.73 14.65 3.93
N SER A 32 37.55 14.10 3.03
CA SER A 32 37.22 13.21 1.90
C SER A 32 37.00 11.73 2.20
N PHE A 33 36.23 11.11 1.29
CA PHE A 33 36.35 9.76 0.68
C PHE A 33 37.21 8.69 1.37
N ALA A 34 36.59 7.55 1.69
CA ALA A 34 37.10 6.21 1.38
C ALA A 34 35.96 5.17 1.32
N ILE A 35 35.99 4.34 0.28
CA ILE A 35 35.20 3.13 0.08
C ILE A 35 35.87 1.99 0.84
N ALA A 36 35.14 1.20 1.62
CA ALA A 36 35.45 -0.21 1.85
C ALA A 36 34.25 -0.96 2.46
N GLN A 37 34.02 -2.12 1.87
CA GLN A 37 33.14 -3.22 2.23
C GLN A 37 33.85 -4.11 3.25
N GLU A 38 33.17 -4.53 4.34
CA GLU A 38 33.12 -5.89 4.89
C GLU A 38 32.63 -5.93 6.35
N ALA A 39 31.92 -7.02 6.65
CA ALA A 39 31.35 -7.36 7.95
C ALA A 39 32.43 -7.76 8.98
N THR A 40 32.16 -7.49 10.26
CA THR A 40 32.61 -8.33 11.39
C THR A 40 31.89 -7.90 12.68
N GLU A 41 31.24 -8.86 13.33
CA GLU A 41 30.88 -8.81 14.75
C GLU A 41 32.16 -8.77 15.60
N SER A 42 32.21 -7.89 16.61
CA SER A 42 32.76 -8.14 17.95
C SER A 42 32.61 -6.89 18.81
N ALA A 43 32.20 -7.11 20.05
CA ALA A 43 31.81 -6.11 21.04
C ALA A 43 32.96 -5.26 21.62
N GLU A 44 32.53 -4.18 22.30
CA GLU A 44 33.17 -3.47 23.41
C GLU A 44 34.10 -2.27 23.09
N ILE A 45 33.59 -1.04 23.30
CA ILE A 45 33.86 -0.15 24.46
C ILE A 45 33.29 1.25 24.14
N ILE A 46 32.39 1.69 25.02
CA ILE A 46 31.62 2.93 25.00
C ILE A 46 32.50 4.14 25.35
N VAL A 47 32.40 5.21 24.56
CA VAL A 47 32.39 6.59 25.09
C VAL A 47 31.28 7.33 24.35
N GLU A 48 30.06 7.19 24.87
CA GLU A 48 28.88 7.93 24.42
C GLU A 48 29.00 9.42 24.80
N PRO A 49 28.50 10.34 23.96
CA PRO A 49 28.24 11.73 24.36
C PRO A 49 27.17 11.74 25.47
N PRO A 50 27.10 12.78 26.32
CA PRO A 50 26.28 12.75 27.53
C PRO A 50 24.83 12.41 27.19
N ALA A 51 24.31 11.39 27.86
CA ALA A 51 22.94 10.92 27.70
C ALA A 51 21.96 12.11 27.80
N PRO A 52 20.91 12.17 26.96
CA PRO A 52 19.80 13.06 27.24
C PRO A 52 19.29 12.72 28.64
N THR A 53 19.08 13.75 29.46
CA THR A 53 18.53 13.60 30.80
C THR A 53 17.30 12.70 30.72
N PRO A 54 17.20 11.61 31.51
CA PRO A 54 16.05 10.74 31.43
C PRO A 54 14.82 11.58 31.76
N THR A 55 13.97 11.79 30.76
CA THR A 55 12.57 12.12 31.02
C THR A 55 12.05 10.95 31.85
N PRO A 56 11.47 11.18 33.03
CA PRO A 56 11.01 10.08 33.86
C PRO A 56 10.02 9.25 33.03
N THR A 57 10.33 7.97 32.82
CA THR A 57 9.33 6.98 32.44
C THR A 57 8.15 7.19 33.38
N PRO A 58 6.93 7.40 32.90
CA PRO A 58 5.78 7.55 33.79
C PRO A 58 5.77 6.34 34.71
N ALA A 59 5.74 6.59 36.03
CA ALA A 59 5.71 5.51 37.01
C ALA A 59 4.50 4.61 36.68
N PRO A 60 4.63 3.28 36.76
CA PRO A 60 3.49 2.40 36.56
C PRO A 60 2.39 2.81 37.54
N GLU A 61 1.23 3.16 36.98
CA GLU A 61 0.04 3.45 37.78
C GLU A 61 -0.38 2.16 38.48
N TRP A 62 -0.79 2.27 39.74
CA TRP A 62 -1.30 1.12 40.49
C TRP A 62 -2.74 0.83 40.06
N GLN A 63 -3.06 -0.44 39.86
CA GLN A 63 -4.43 -0.93 39.73
C GLN A 63 -4.80 -1.72 40.98
N THR A 64 -5.94 -1.42 41.58
CA THR A 64 -6.45 -2.13 42.75
C THR A 64 -7.44 -3.20 42.29
N VAL A 65 -7.11 -4.47 42.52
CA VAL A 65 -8.00 -5.60 42.21
C VAL A 65 -8.13 -6.43 43.50
N ASP A 66 -9.35 -6.63 43.99
CA ASP A 66 -9.63 -7.41 45.22
C ASP A 66 -8.81 -6.98 46.46
N ARG A 67 -8.67 -5.67 46.69
CA ARG A 67 -7.88 -5.06 47.77
C ARG A 67 -6.36 -5.35 47.72
N VAL A 68 -5.83 -5.73 46.55
CA VAL A 68 -4.41 -5.87 46.27
C VAL A 68 -4.01 -4.84 45.22
N ASP A 69 -3.02 -4.00 45.51
CA ASP A 69 -2.54 -3.03 44.54
C ASP A 69 -1.42 -3.67 43.72
N VAL A 70 -1.55 -3.61 42.39
CA VAL A 70 -0.62 -4.19 41.42
C VAL A 70 -0.12 -3.11 40.49
N THR A 71 1.17 -3.09 40.14
CA THR A 71 1.67 -2.17 39.12
C THR A 71 1.09 -2.51 37.75
N THR A 72 0.65 -1.52 36.97
CA THR A 72 0.10 -1.71 35.61
C THR A 72 1.18 -2.03 34.57
N GLN A 73 2.45 -1.77 34.89
CA GLN A 73 3.60 -2.15 34.07
C GLN A 73 4.70 -2.80 34.93
N PRO A 74 5.63 -3.58 34.31
CA PRO A 74 6.76 -4.17 35.01
C PRO A 74 7.65 -3.12 35.69
N VAL A 75 8.13 -3.44 36.89
CA VAL A 75 8.98 -2.55 37.69
C VAL A 75 10.42 -2.48 37.17
N GLY A 76 11.11 -1.38 37.42
CA GLY A 76 12.47 -1.09 36.95
C GLY A 76 13.45 -0.78 38.08
N GLU A 77 14.74 -0.85 37.77
CA GLU A 77 15.83 -0.51 38.70
C GLU A 77 15.85 1.00 39.02
N ASP A 78 16.37 1.35 40.19
CA ASP A 78 16.58 2.72 40.70
C ASP A 78 15.31 3.59 40.76
N HIS A 79 14.13 2.95 40.78
CA HIS A 79 12.84 3.59 40.94
C HIS A 79 12.16 3.18 42.25
N THR A 80 11.61 4.15 42.97
CA THR A 80 10.89 3.93 44.24
C THR A 80 9.38 3.86 44.00
N TYR A 81 8.82 2.66 44.19
CA TYR A 81 7.40 2.38 44.10
C TYR A 81 6.77 2.58 45.48
N ARG A 82 5.99 3.65 45.65
CA ARG A 82 5.27 3.94 46.90
C ARG A 82 3.91 3.27 46.88
N TYR A 83 3.58 2.62 47.99
CA TYR A 83 2.27 2.01 48.22
C TYR A 83 1.31 3.09 48.74
N ARG A 84 0.43 3.57 47.87
CA ARG A 84 -0.52 4.67 48.14
C ARG A 84 0.20 5.92 48.69
N ASP A 85 -0.50 6.77 49.44
CA ASP A 85 0.07 7.92 50.17
C ASP A 85 0.73 7.52 51.52
N THR A 86 1.13 6.26 51.68
CA THR A 86 1.77 5.77 52.92
C THR A 86 3.30 5.94 52.89
N ALA A 87 3.94 5.62 54.02
CA ALA A 87 5.39 5.56 54.11
C ALA A 87 6.00 4.24 53.57
N VAL A 88 5.17 3.30 53.11
CA VAL A 88 5.63 2.01 52.57
C VAL A 88 6.12 2.20 51.13
N SER A 89 7.36 1.77 50.86
CA SER A 89 7.91 1.85 49.50
C SER A 89 8.96 0.80 49.20
N VAL A 90 8.99 0.34 47.95
CA VAL A 90 9.95 -0.63 47.42
C VAL A 90 10.84 0.06 46.38
N THR A 91 12.15 -0.05 46.51
CA THR A 91 13.11 0.45 45.51
C THR A 91 13.99 -0.69 45.03
N PHE A 92 13.87 -1.06 43.76
CA PHE A 92 14.71 -2.14 43.19
C PHE A 92 16.11 -1.61 42.91
N THR A 93 17.11 -2.18 43.56
CA THR A 93 18.53 -1.84 43.37
C THR A 93 19.19 -2.76 42.34
N LYS A 94 18.53 -3.86 41.95
CA LYS A 94 18.91 -4.74 40.84
C LYS A 94 17.72 -5.57 40.34
N ILE A 95 17.56 -5.75 39.04
CA ILE A 95 16.49 -6.53 38.39
C ILE A 95 17.02 -7.18 37.11
N THR A 96 16.79 -8.48 36.93
CA THR A 96 17.27 -9.21 35.73
C THR A 96 16.12 -9.50 34.76
N ASN A 97 14.90 -9.67 35.27
CA ASN A 97 13.70 -9.86 34.47
C ASN A 97 12.52 -9.12 35.11
N PRO A 98 12.20 -7.90 34.65
CA PRO A 98 11.11 -7.09 35.17
C PRO A 98 9.75 -7.81 35.16
N GLY A 99 9.05 -7.76 36.28
CA GLY A 99 7.68 -8.27 36.45
C GLY A 99 6.81 -7.28 37.22
N LEU A 100 5.56 -7.64 37.47
CA LEU A 100 4.60 -6.77 38.17
C LEU A 100 4.80 -6.87 39.68
N LEU A 101 4.83 -5.74 40.37
CA LEU A 101 4.89 -5.67 41.83
C LEU A 101 3.46 -5.62 42.39
N LYS A 102 3.20 -6.41 43.44
CA LYS A 102 1.95 -6.44 44.16
C LYS A 102 2.20 -6.15 45.63
N ILE A 103 1.40 -5.26 46.21
CA ILE A 103 1.44 -4.96 47.64
C ILE A 103 0.02 -5.04 48.21
N LYS A 104 -0.11 -5.78 49.32
CA LYS A 104 -1.36 -5.93 50.06
C LYS A 104 -1.11 -5.68 51.54
N GLU A 105 -1.93 -4.82 52.15
CA GLU A 105 -1.96 -4.72 53.61
C GLU A 105 -2.68 -5.95 54.21
N VAL A 106 -2.06 -6.57 55.19
CA VAL A 106 -2.57 -7.78 55.86
C VAL A 106 -2.56 -7.58 57.37
N GLN A 107 -3.62 -8.04 58.04
CA GLN A 107 -3.70 -7.98 59.50
C GLN A 107 -3.12 -9.26 60.10
N VAL A 108 -2.10 -9.12 60.96
CA VAL A 108 -1.42 -10.23 61.61
C VAL A 108 -1.62 -10.13 63.12
N GLY A 109 -2.78 -10.59 63.57
CA GLY A 109 -3.24 -10.34 64.95
C GLY A 109 -3.70 -8.90 65.09
N ALA A 110 -3.15 -8.15 66.05
CA ALA A 110 -3.42 -6.73 66.25
C ALA A 110 -2.43 -5.80 65.51
N ASP A 111 -1.40 -6.38 64.87
CA ASP A 111 -0.36 -5.64 64.16
C ASP A 111 -0.66 -5.59 62.65
N THR A 112 -0.35 -4.47 62.01
CA THR A 112 -0.46 -4.31 60.56
C THR A 112 0.82 -4.80 59.87
N GLY A 113 0.65 -5.70 58.91
CA GLY A 113 1.70 -6.23 58.04
C GLY A 113 1.47 -5.91 56.57
N TYR A 114 2.51 -6.10 55.77
CA TYR A 114 2.48 -5.87 54.32
C TYR A 114 2.99 -7.11 53.60
N ASP A 115 2.14 -7.68 52.75
CA ASP A 115 2.45 -8.78 51.86
C ASP A 115 2.96 -8.21 50.53
N ILE A 116 4.26 -8.38 50.28
CA ILE A 116 4.93 -7.89 49.07
C ILE A 116 5.19 -9.09 48.18
N THR A 117 4.61 -9.11 46.97
CA THR A 117 4.76 -10.22 46.02
C THR A 117 4.98 -9.75 44.59
N SER A 118 5.51 -10.65 43.75
CA SER A 118 5.69 -10.42 42.33
C SER A 118 5.69 -11.74 41.57
N ASP A 119 5.49 -11.68 40.26
CA ASP A 119 5.69 -12.80 39.34
C ASP A 119 7.18 -13.04 38.98
N MET A 120 8.09 -12.18 39.46
CA MET A 120 9.52 -12.34 39.27
C MET A 120 10.09 -13.51 40.09
N PRO A 121 10.91 -14.41 39.49
CA PRO A 121 11.52 -15.51 40.24
C PRO A 121 12.53 -15.01 41.29
N ASP A 122 12.53 -15.63 42.48
CA ASP A 122 13.46 -15.29 43.57
C ASP A 122 14.93 -15.34 43.11
N GLY A 123 15.73 -14.39 43.60
CA GLY A 123 17.14 -14.24 43.21
C GLY A 123 17.39 -13.58 41.86
N THR A 124 16.34 -13.18 41.12
CA THR A 124 16.48 -12.38 39.88
C THR A 124 16.42 -10.87 40.12
N PHE A 125 16.15 -10.45 41.36
CA PHE A 125 16.03 -9.05 41.78
C PHE A 125 16.63 -8.84 43.18
N VAL A 126 16.98 -7.58 43.49
CA VAL A 126 17.36 -7.08 44.80
C VAL A 126 16.65 -5.75 45.03
N TYR A 127 16.08 -5.53 46.21
CA TYR A 127 15.35 -4.32 46.54
C TYR A 127 15.53 -3.89 47.99
N ASP A 128 15.35 -2.59 48.22
CA ASP A 128 15.23 -1.99 49.53
C ASP A 128 13.76 -1.73 49.85
N LEU A 129 13.34 -2.09 51.06
CA LEU A 129 11.99 -1.91 51.57
C LEU A 129 11.99 -0.84 52.67
N THR A 130 11.07 0.12 52.57
CA THR A 130 10.79 1.09 53.63
C THR A 130 9.42 0.80 54.22
N LEU A 131 9.35 0.72 55.55
CA LEU A 131 8.13 0.51 56.33
C LEU A 131 7.89 1.70 57.29
N PRO A 132 6.64 1.98 57.69
CA PRO A 132 6.34 3.03 58.67
C PRO A 132 6.90 2.68 60.05
N ASN A 133 7.37 3.69 60.79
CA ASN A 133 7.72 3.58 62.21
C ASN A 133 6.64 4.25 63.07
N PRO A 134 5.63 3.52 63.57
CA PRO A 134 4.47 4.10 64.23
C PRO A 134 4.77 4.71 65.62
N GLN A 135 5.90 4.37 66.25
CA GLN A 135 6.30 4.83 67.58
C GLN A 135 7.84 5.07 67.65
N PRO A 136 8.35 6.28 67.39
CA PRO A 136 9.80 6.53 67.26
C PRO A 136 10.59 6.27 68.56
N GLN A 137 9.93 6.39 69.71
CA GLN A 137 10.52 6.34 71.05
C GLN A 137 10.63 4.92 71.66
N GLU A 138 10.05 3.88 71.04
CA GLU A 138 10.09 2.48 71.51
C GLU A 138 11.00 1.59 70.63
N GLU A 139 11.44 0.43 71.14
CA GLU A 139 12.19 -0.57 70.34
C GLU A 139 11.22 -1.33 69.43
N ALA A 140 11.26 -1.01 68.13
CA ALA A 140 10.50 -1.71 67.10
C ALA A 140 11.23 -3.00 66.69
N LYS A 141 10.48 -4.05 66.37
CA LYS A 141 11.02 -5.24 65.69
C LYS A 141 10.34 -5.40 64.34
N VAL A 142 11.13 -5.63 63.31
CA VAL A 142 10.62 -6.02 61.99
C VAL A 142 10.77 -7.53 61.88
N GLN A 143 9.67 -8.21 61.59
CA GLN A 143 9.66 -9.65 61.35
C GLN A 143 9.12 -9.94 59.96
N TYR A 144 9.56 -11.06 59.38
CA TYR A 144 9.06 -11.54 58.09
C TYR A 144 8.57 -12.99 58.18
N SER A 145 7.66 -13.37 57.29
CA SER A 145 7.06 -14.71 57.26
C SER A 145 6.77 -15.17 55.83
N GLU A 146 7.37 -16.28 55.42
CA GLU A 146 7.16 -16.89 54.10
C GLU A 146 5.89 -17.76 54.02
N ASP A 147 5.40 -18.26 55.16
CA ASP A 147 4.22 -19.12 55.25
C ASP A 147 2.99 -18.39 55.84
N GLY A 148 3.16 -17.11 56.20
CA GLY A 148 2.16 -16.27 56.86
C GLY A 148 1.84 -16.67 58.31
N GLN A 149 2.54 -17.65 58.88
CA GLN A 149 2.24 -18.23 60.19
C GLN A 149 3.46 -18.24 61.14
N SER A 150 4.67 -18.34 60.59
CA SER A 150 5.95 -18.41 61.31
C SER A 150 6.79 -17.15 61.03
N TYR A 151 7.11 -16.36 62.06
CA TYR A 151 7.74 -15.04 61.91
C TYR A 151 9.19 -15.03 62.42
N GLN A 152 10.14 -14.57 61.59
CA GLN A 152 11.56 -14.42 61.92
C GLN A 152 11.98 -12.96 61.95
N GLU A 153 12.86 -12.59 62.89
CA GLU A 153 13.30 -11.20 63.07
C GLU A 153 14.36 -10.80 62.03
N LEU A 154 14.21 -9.58 61.51
CA LEU A 154 15.02 -9.04 60.43
C LEU A 154 15.67 -7.72 60.85
N ALA A 155 16.94 -7.55 60.51
CA ALA A 155 17.67 -6.33 60.82
C ALA A 155 17.25 -5.18 59.89
N PHE A 156 17.17 -3.98 60.45
CA PHE A 156 16.75 -2.77 59.72
C PHE A 156 17.52 -1.54 60.21
N GLU A 157 17.57 -0.51 59.37
CA GLU A 157 18.03 0.83 59.72
C GLU A 157 16.85 1.65 60.24
N LYS A 158 16.90 2.09 61.51
CA LYS A 158 15.84 2.89 62.15
C LYS A 158 16.01 4.38 61.84
N HIS A 159 14.97 5.01 61.32
CA HIS A 159 14.84 6.45 61.16
C HIS A 159 13.61 6.98 61.92
N ASP A 160 13.49 8.31 62.04
CA ASP A 160 12.50 8.96 62.90
C ASP A 160 11.06 8.55 62.58
N THR A 161 10.72 8.36 61.30
CA THR A 161 9.36 8.01 60.85
C THR A 161 9.29 6.74 60.01
N THR A 162 10.44 6.13 59.71
CA THR A 162 10.54 4.95 58.83
C THR A 162 11.58 3.95 59.28
N LEU A 163 11.37 2.69 58.90
CA LEU A 163 12.30 1.57 59.07
C LEU A 163 12.74 1.11 57.68
N VAL A 164 14.04 1.08 57.40
CA VAL A 164 14.57 0.74 56.08
C VAL A 164 15.31 -0.60 56.14
N ILE A 165 14.90 -1.55 55.32
CA ILE A 165 15.53 -2.86 55.16
C ILE A 165 16.15 -2.91 53.78
N LYS A 166 17.44 -3.24 53.69
CA LYS A 166 18.20 -3.20 52.44
C LYS A 166 18.53 -4.60 51.93
N ASP A 167 18.77 -4.67 50.62
CA ASP A 167 19.33 -5.83 49.93
C ASP A 167 18.46 -7.11 50.01
N LEU A 168 17.12 -6.96 50.03
CA LEU A 168 16.18 -8.09 49.99
C LEU A 168 16.12 -8.71 48.59
N ASN A 169 16.09 -10.04 48.51
CA ASN A 169 16.18 -10.77 47.23
C ASN A 169 15.08 -11.84 47.04
N HIS A 170 14.08 -11.83 47.91
CA HIS A 170 12.87 -12.64 47.85
C HIS A 170 11.69 -11.82 48.39
N PHE A 171 10.48 -12.23 48.01
CA PHE A 171 9.22 -11.58 48.38
C PHE A 171 8.51 -12.36 49.49
N THR A 172 7.97 -11.65 50.48
CA THR A 172 7.41 -12.23 51.71
C THR A 172 6.55 -11.22 52.46
N ILE A 173 5.89 -11.65 53.54
CA ILE A 173 5.09 -10.80 54.40
C ILE A 173 5.98 -10.18 55.47
N PHE A 174 5.92 -8.87 55.64
CA PHE A 174 6.65 -8.13 56.67
C PHE A 174 5.71 -7.50 57.70
N VAL A 175 6.00 -7.67 58.98
CA VAL A 175 5.19 -7.16 60.10
C VAL A 175 6.09 -6.35 61.02
N VAL A 176 5.64 -5.15 61.38
CA VAL A 176 6.28 -4.31 62.40
C VAL A 176 5.60 -4.58 63.73
N ARG A 177 6.29 -5.23 64.67
CA ARG A 177 5.78 -5.48 66.02
C ARG A 177 6.40 -4.52 67.03
N LEU A 178 5.57 -4.07 67.96
CA LEU A 178 5.99 -3.36 69.14
C LEU A 178 6.02 -4.38 70.29
N ASP A 179 7.16 -4.51 70.99
CA ASP A 179 7.25 -5.44 72.11
C ASP A 179 6.35 -4.95 73.27
N THR A 180 5.16 -5.52 73.43
CA THR A 180 4.50 -5.53 74.74
C THR A 180 5.16 -6.59 75.62
N PRO A 181 5.45 -6.30 76.91
CA PRO A 181 6.18 -7.23 77.77
C PRO A 181 5.40 -8.54 77.95
N THR A 182 5.99 -9.65 77.52
CA THR A 182 5.45 -11.00 77.71
C THR A 182 5.62 -11.47 79.17
N ASN A 183 4.62 -12.17 79.70
CA ASN A 183 4.74 -13.27 80.69
C ASN A 183 3.34 -13.93 80.82
N ASP A 184 3.11 -15.08 80.16
CA ASP A 184 3.21 -16.45 80.70
C ASP A 184 2.27 -16.74 81.89
N GLY A 185 1.37 -17.72 81.69
CA GLY A 185 1.09 -18.71 82.74
C GLY A 185 -0.36 -18.91 83.15
N THR A 186 -1.06 -19.79 82.43
CA THR A 186 -2.03 -20.81 82.92
C THR A 186 -3.22 -20.41 83.82
N SER A 187 -4.45 -20.74 83.42
CA SER A 187 -5.40 -21.63 84.16
C SER A 187 -6.82 -21.59 83.57
N THR A 188 -7.50 -22.73 83.61
CA THR A 188 -8.80 -23.07 82.99
C THR A 188 -10.03 -22.79 83.87
N THR A 189 -11.14 -22.31 83.31
CA THR A 189 -12.52 -22.89 83.39
C THR A 189 -13.51 -22.12 82.49
N ASN A 190 -14.57 -22.82 82.04
CA ASN A 190 -15.47 -22.46 80.92
C ASN A 190 -16.58 -21.43 81.22
N ASP A 191 -16.90 -20.67 80.16
CA ASP A 191 -18.18 -20.12 79.68
C ASP A 191 -18.44 -18.59 79.77
N ALA A 192 -18.90 -18.05 78.64
CA ALA A 192 -18.96 -16.65 78.15
C ALA A 192 -17.61 -16.02 77.73
N SER A 193 -17.40 -15.81 76.42
CA SER A 193 -16.19 -15.18 75.89
C SER A 193 -16.22 -13.67 76.15
N ALA A 194 -15.73 -13.25 77.31
CA ALA A 194 -15.43 -11.85 77.56
C ALA A 194 -14.27 -11.41 76.65
N GLY A 195 -14.48 -10.34 75.89
CA GLY A 195 -13.44 -9.69 75.10
C GLY A 195 -12.44 -8.95 76.01
N THR A 196 -11.30 -8.55 75.44
CA THR A 196 -10.33 -7.72 76.18
C THR A 196 -10.88 -6.31 76.38
N VAL A 197 -10.84 -5.78 77.60
CA VAL A 197 -11.33 -4.43 77.94
C VAL A 197 -10.15 -3.53 78.26
N CYS A 198 -9.90 -2.49 77.45
CA CYS A 198 -8.73 -1.63 77.60
C CYS A 198 -9.11 -0.22 78.03
N VAL A 199 -8.48 0.27 79.09
CA VAL A 199 -8.53 1.68 79.49
C VAL A 199 -7.51 2.43 78.63
N VAL A 200 -7.95 3.52 78.01
CA VAL A 200 -7.15 4.40 77.15
C VAL A 200 -7.38 5.84 77.60
N GLY A 201 -6.35 6.48 78.15
CA GLY A 201 -6.49 7.85 78.66
C GLY A 201 -5.37 8.31 79.60
N PRO A 202 -5.52 9.53 80.18
CA PRO A 202 -4.50 10.15 81.02
C PRO A 202 -4.13 9.37 82.30
N GLY A 203 -5.02 8.49 82.78
CA GLY A 203 -4.87 7.75 84.05
C GLY A 203 -3.97 6.52 83.97
N SER A 204 -4.10 5.71 82.92
CA SER A 204 -3.20 4.61 82.54
C SER A 204 -3.72 3.88 81.28
N ASN A 205 -2.83 3.32 80.45
CA ASN A 205 -3.19 2.42 79.35
C ASN A 205 -2.99 0.95 79.76
N ALA A 206 -4.05 0.26 80.15
CA ALA A 206 -4.00 -1.12 80.61
C ALA A 206 -5.27 -1.89 80.21
N CYS A 207 -5.14 -3.21 79.99
CA CYS A 207 -6.24 -4.07 79.60
C CYS A 207 -6.60 -5.09 80.68
N TYR A 208 -7.89 -5.39 80.76
CA TYR A 208 -8.55 -6.14 81.82
C TYR A 208 -9.48 -7.20 81.21
N GLN A 209 -9.84 -8.19 82.03
CA GLN A 209 -10.72 -9.31 81.64
C GLN A 209 -12.20 -9.06 81.96
N THR A 210 -12.50 -8.02 82.76
CA THR A 210 -13.88 -7.63 83.09
C THR A 210 -14.02 -6.12 82.99
N ILE A 211 -15.24 -5.66 82.68
CA ILE A 211 -15.57 -4.23 82.61
C ILE A 211 -15.39 -3.59 83.99
N GLN A 212 -15.83 -4.25 85.07
CA GLN A 212 -15.68 -3.71 86.42
C GLN A 212 -14.21 -3.49 86.80
N ALA A 213 -13.31 -4.40 86.45
CA ALA A 213 -11.89 -4.23 86.74
C ALA A 213 -11.28 -3.04 85.98
N ALA A 214 -11.75 -2.78 84.76
CA ALA A 214 -11.35 -1.60 83.99
C ALA A 214 -11.91 -0.30 84.59
N VAL A 215 -13.17 -0.30 85.05
CA VAL A 215 -13.80 0.84 85.75
C VAL A 215 -13.07 1.14 87.06
N ASP A 216 -12.73 0.11 87.83
CA ASP A 216 -11.99 0.24 89.10
C ASP A 216 -10.60 0.86 88.88
N ALA A 217 -9.99 0.65 87.72
CA ALA A 217 -8.70 1.21 87.34
C ALA A 217 -8.77 2.59 86.67
N ALA A 218 -9.89 2.91 86.01
CA ALA A 218 -10.06 4.15 85.26
C ALA A 218 -10.03 5.39 86.15
N SER A 219 -9.50 6.48 85.58
CA SER A 219 -9.49 7.83 86.11
C SER A 219 -10.37 8.75 85.27
N SER A 220 -10.74 9.91 85.82
CA SER A 220 -11.55 10.90 85.10
C SER A 220 -10.94 11.28 83.74
N GLY A 221 -11.73 11.21 82.68
CA GLY A 221 -11.31 11.45 81.29
C GLY A 221 -10.77 10.23 80.55
N ASP A 222 -10.67 9.06 81.20
CA ASP A 222 -10.28 7.82 80.54
C ASP A 222 -11.45 7.22 79.74
N THR A 223 -11.13 6.62 78.59
CA THR A 223 -12.05 5.81 77.79
C THR A 223 -11.78 4.33 78.04
N ILE A 224 -12.82 3.59 78.37
CA ILE A 224 -12.81 2.14 78.55
C ILE A 224 -13.35 1.53 77.26
N ASN A 225 -12.43 1.08 76.40
CA ASN A 225 -12.73 0.38 75.16
C ASN A 225 -13.04 -1.08 75.45
N ILE A 226 -14.28 -1.49 75.17
CA ILE A 226 -14.81 -2.81 75.46
C ILE A 226 -14.91 -3.58 74.15
N ALA A 227 -14.11 -4.64 74.01
CA ALA A 227 -14.17 -5.52 72.85
C ALA A 227 -15.44 -6.39 72.85
N ASP A 228 -15.76 -6.93 71.68
CA ASP A 228 -16.89 -7.81 71.49
C ASP A 228 -16.83 -9.02 72.43
N GLY A 229 -17.98 -9.37 73.00
CA GLY A 229 -18.08 -10.45 73.97
C GLY A 229 -19.27 -10.29 74.90
N THR A 230 -19.57 -11.36 75.64
CA THR A 230 -20.65 -11.36 76.64
C THR A 230 -20.07 -11.18 78.03
N TYR A 231 -20.50 -10.12 78.70
CA TYR A 231 -20.09 -9.73 80.04
C TYR A 231 -21.26 -9.92 80.99
N THR A 232 -21.09 -10.81 81.97
CA THR A 232 -22.17 -11.25 82.87
C THR A 232 -22.08 -10.65 84.27
N ASP A 233 -21.04 -9.88 84.55
CA ASP A 233 -20.85 -9.19 85.81
C ASP A 233 -21.50 -7.78 85.78
N PRO A 234 -22.23 -7.37 86.83
CA PRO A 234 -22.76 -6.01 86.96
C PRO A 234 -21.66 -4.95 86.95
N VAL A 235 -21.92 -3.83 86.29
CA VAL A 235 -21.00 -2.68 86.23
C VAL A 235 -21.48 -1.58 87.17
N THR A 236 -20.63 -1.17 88.10
CA THR A 236 -20.89 -0.11 89.08
C THR A 236 -19.87 1.01 88.94
N ILE A 237 -20.36 2.23 88.75
CA ILE A 237 -19.58 3.47 88.64
C ILE A 237 -19.93 4.33 89.84
N ASP A 238 -18.97 4.57 90.72
CA ASP A 238 -19.13 5.42 91.90
C ASP A 238 -18.60 6.85 91.68
N ASN A 239 -18.76 7.72 92.68
CA ASN A 239 -18.35 9.11 92.59
C ASN A 239 -16.85 9.35 92.37
N THR A 240 -16.00 8.34 92.61
CA THR A 240 -14.57 8.43 92.32
C THR A 240 -14.27 8.24 90.83
N LYS A 241 -15.26 7.78 90.05
CA LYS A 241 -15.16 7.41 88.64
C LYS A 241 -15.88 8.37 87.69
N SER A 242 -16.10 9.61 88.14
CA SER A 242 -16.71 10.66 87.31
C SER A 242 -15.86 10.99 86.07
N GLY A 243 -16.49 11.25 84.93
CA GLY A 243 -15.82 11.68 83.70
C GLY A 243 -15.25 10.56 82.82
N ILE A 244 -15.56 9.28 83.09
CA ILE A 244 -15.12 8.16 82.26
C ILE A 244 -16.05 7.92 81.07
N VAL A 245 -15.54 7.31 80.01
CA VAL A 245 -16.31 6.85 78.85
C VAL A 245 -16.31 5.33 78.82
N LEU A 246 -17.47 4.68 78.75
CA LEU A 246 -17.62 3.26 78.46
C LEU A 246 -17.99 3.13 76.97
N HIS A 247 -17.07 2.58 76.18
CA HIS A 247 -17.18 2.55 74.71
C HIS A 247 -17.06 1.12 74.17
N GLY A 248 -18.13 0.61 73.55
CA GLY A 248 -18.06 -0.62 72.75
C GLY A 248 -17.30 -0.39 71.44
N LEU A 249 -16.30 -1.22 71.15
CA LEU A 249 -15.50 -1.11 69.92
C LEU A 249 -16.34 -1.31 68.65
N ASN A 250 -17.33 -2.20 68.72
CA ASN A 250 -18.35 -2.37 67.70
C ASN A 250 -19.73 -2.20 68.32
N ARG A 251 -20.61 -1.47 67.64
CA ARG A 251 -22.02 -1.35 68.06
C ARG A 251 -22.62 -2.74 68.21
N ASP A 252 -23.24 -2.99 69.35
CA ASP A 252 -23.87 -4.26 69.77
C ASP A 252 -22.94 -5.46 69.99
N GLY A 253 -21.64 -5.31 69.75
CA GLY A 253 -20.66 -6.38 69.91
C GLY A 253 -20.35 -6.71 71.38
N ALA A 254 -20.32 -5.69 72.23
CA ALA A 254 -20.15 -5.83 73.68
C ALA A 254 -21.51 -5.98 74.38
N ARG A 255 -21.84 -7.20 74.79
CA ARG A 255 -23.12 -7.56 75.42
C ARG A 255 -23.01 -7.58 76.95
N ILE A 256 -23.75 -6.70 77.62
CA ILE A 256 -23.89 -6.67 79.09
C ILE A 256 -25.19 -7.37 79.48
N GLU A 257 -25.06 -8.57 80.04
CA GLU A 257 -26.16 -9.45 80.43
C GLU A 257 -25.93 -10.05 81.82
N THR A 258 -26.36 -9.31 82.83
CA THR A 258 -26.07 -9.56 84.24
C THR A 258 -27.14 -10.40 84.96
N GLY A 259 -28.20 -10.76 84.22
CA GLY A 259 -29.34 -11.50 84.69
C GLY A 259 -30.45 -10.61 85.27
N THR A 260 -31.65 -11.19 85.37
CA THR A 260 -32.91 -10.48 85.58
C THR A 260 -33.10 -9.86 86.97
N THR A 261 -32.16 -10.08 87.90
CA THR A 261 -32.20 -9.53 89.27
C THR A 261 -31.17 -8.44 89.51
N ASN A 262 -30.29 -8.19 88.54
CA ASN A 262 -29.21 -7.21 88.64
C ASN A 262 -29.42 -6.10 87.62
N THR A 263 -28.96 -4.90 87.93
CA THR A 263 -28.84 -3.81 86.95
C THR A 263 -27.60 -4.04 86.10
N GLY A 264 -27.70 -3.81 84.78
CA GLY A 264 -26.57 -3.91 83.87
C GLY A 264 -25.45 -2.93 84.22
N ILE A 265 -25.76 -1.63 84.13
CA ILE A 265 -24.84 -0.53 84.48
C ILE A 265 -25.50 0.36 85.54
N SER A 266 -24.84 0.53 86.69
CA SER A 266 -25.30 1.38 87.79
C SER A 266 -24.36 2.54 88.04
N LEU A 267 -24.87 3.77 87.93
CA LEU A 267 -24.19 4.99 88.33
C LEU A 267 -24.71 5.42 89.70
N LEU A 268 -23.83 5.44 90.69
CA LEU A 268 -24.14 5.79 92.07
C LEU A 268 -24.05 7.31 92.29
N SER A 269 -24.58 7.77 93.42
CA SER A 269 -24.61 9.18 93.83
C SER A 269 -23.26 9.88 93.63
N GLY A 270 -23.25 10.91 92.78
CA GLY A 270 -22.09 11.73 92.44
C GLY A 270 -21.16 11.16 91.35
N ALA A 271 -21.57 10.12 90.61
CA ALA A 271 -20.87 9.62 89.42
C ALA A 271 -21.21 10.47 88.17
N ASP A 272 -20.60 11.65 88.07
CA ASP A 272 -20.98 12.68 87.10
C ASP A 272 -20.17 12.60 85.79
N ASN A 273 -20.70 13.18 84.70
CA ASN A 273 -20.04 13.35 83.40
C ASN A 273 -19.60 12.03 82.72
N VAL A 274 -20.34 10.95 82.93
CA VAL A 274 -20.04 9.64 82.35
C VAL A 274 -20.67 9.52 80.96
N VAL A 275 -19.95 8.91 80.02
CA VAL A 275 -20.49 8.57 78.69
C VAL A 275 -20.62 7.05 78.58
N ILE A 276 -21.74 6.56 78.06
CA ILE A 276 -22.01 5.14 77.80
C ILE A 276 -22.41 5.00 76.33
N GLU A 277 -21.60 4.31 75.53
CA GLU A 277 -21.85 4.21 74.09
C GLU A 277 -21.47 2.90 73.42
N ASN A 278 -22.17 2.58 72.32
CA ASN A 278 -21.95 1.42 71.44
C ASN A 278 -22.13 0.04 72.13
N LEU A 279 -22.93 -0.06 73.19
CA LEU A 279 -23.12 -1.31 73.94
C LEU A 279 -24.47 -1.97 73.64
N LEU A 280 -24.50 -3.30 73.75
CA LEU A 280 -25.74 -4.08 73.85
C LEU A 280 -26.04 -4.35 75.33
N ILE A 281 -27.07 -3.72 75.88
CA ILE A 281 -27.45 -3.83 77.30
C ILE A 281 -28.78 -4.57 77.38
N THR A 282 -28.73 -5.83 77.80
CA THR A 282 -29.87 -6.73 77.65
C THR A 282 -29.99 -7.83 78.69
N GLY A 283 -31.21 -8.28 78.96
CA GLY A 283 -31.48 -9.38 79.89
C GLY A 283 -31.25 -9.02 81.36
N ASN A 284 -31.25 -7.73 81.69
CA ASN A 284 -31.04 -7.20 83.04
C ASN A 284 -32.37 -6.90 83.75
N GLY A 285 -32.30 -6.57 85.04
CA GLY A 285 -33.34 -5.87 85.76
C GLY A 285 -33.54 -4.48 85.16
N ASP A 286 -32.81 -3.47 85.64
CA ASP A 286 -32.63 -2.22 84.89
C ASP A 286 -31.48 -2.39 83.88
N GLY A 287 -31.61 -1.83 82.68
CA GLY A 287 -30.49 -1.78 81.76
C GLY A 287 -29.39 -0.85 82.29
N ILE A 288 -29.74 0.43 82.45
CA ILE A 288 -28.91 1.48 83.03
C ILE A 288 -29.67 2.13 84.18
N ASN A 289 -29.06 2.26 85.35
CA ASN A 289 -29.63 2.98 86.49
C ASN A 289 -28.77 4.19 86.83
N LEU A 290 -29.38 5.36 86.93
CA LEU A 290 -28.76 6.63 87.30
C LEU A 290 -29.37 7.12 88.62
N PHE A 291 -28.56 7.24 89.67
CA PHE A 291 -29.00 7.69 90.98
C PHE A 291 -28.16 8.89 91.46
N GLU A 292 -28.79 10.06 91.62
CA GLU A 292 -28.14 11.30 92.08
C GLU A 292 -26.89 11.67 91.25
N THR A 293 -27.01 11.70 89.92
CA THR A 293 -25.90 11.96 88.99
C THR A 293 -26.15 13.17 88.08
N SER A 294 -25.09 13.72 87.47
CA SER A 294 -25.19 14.84 86.53
C SER A 294 -24.29 14.72 85.31
N GLY A 295 -24.74 15.16 84.14
CA GLY A 295 -23.89 15.25 82.93
C GLY A 295 -23.68 13.93 82.20
N VAL A 296 -24.54 12.93 82.41
CA VAL A 296 -24.38 11.60 81.80
C VAL A 296 -24.87 11.60 80.35
N THR A 297 -24.08 11.04 79.43
CA THR A 297 -24.48 10.83 78.03
C THR A 297 -24.63 9.33 77.76
N ILE A 298 -25.77 8.92 77.21
CA ILE A 298 -26.07 7.55 76.82
C ILE A 298 -26.34 7.57 75.32
N SER A 299 -25.42 7.07 74.51
CA SER A 299 -25.48 7.20 73.05
C SER A 299 -25.24 5.92 72.25
N ASN A 300 -26.00 5.73 71.17
CA ASN A 300 -25.77 4.63 70.23
C ASN A 300 -25.74 3.21 70.85
N ASN A 301 -26.47 2.99 71.94
CA ASN A 301 -26.60 1.69 72.58
C ASN A 301 -27.85 0.96 72.09
N THR A 302 -27.85 -0.37 72.15
CA THR A 302 -29.06 -1.19 72.05
C THR A 302 -29.48 -1.63 73.45
N ILE A 303 -30.59 -1.09 73.94
CA ILE A 303 -31.11 -1.35 75.28
C ILE A 303 -32.37 -2.19 75.13
N SER A 304 -32.26 -3.48 75.41
CA SER A 304 -33.35 -4.40 75.08
C SER A 304 -33.62 -5.51 76.10
N ASN A 305 -34.87 -5.97 76.17
CA ASN A 305 -35.28 -7.11 77.01
C ASN A 305 -34.87 -6.97 78.49
N ASN A 306 -34.94 -5.75 79.04
CA ASN A 306 -34.80 -5.51 80.48
C ASN A 306 -36.22 -5.46 81.09
N ILE A 307 -36.63 -6.55 81.77
CA ILE A 307 -38.07 -6.96 81.85
C ILE A 307 -38.64 -7.24 83.26
N TYR A 308 -37.92 -7.04 84.36
CA TYR A 308 -38.42 -7.42 85.70
C TYR A 308 -38.53 -6.25 86.69
N ALA A 309 -39.67 -5.54 86.61
CA ALA A 309 -40.11 -4.46 87.52
C ALA A 309 -39.30 -3.15 87.47
N THR A 310 -38.71 -2.85 86.31
CA THR A 310 -37.60 -1.91 86.09
C THR A 310 -37.59 -1.41 84.63
N SER A 311 -36.68 -0.50 84.29
CA SER A 311 -36.65 0.22 83.00
C SER A 311 -35.40 -0.09 82.17
N GLY A 312 -35.45 0.16 80.86
CA GLY A 312 -34.26 0.18 80.02
C GLY A 312 -33.23 1.17 80.55
N ILE A 313 -33.68 2.39 80.84
CA ILE A 313 -32.94 3.41 81.58
C ILE A 313 -33.83 3.89 82.74
N HIS A 314 -33.35 3.79 83.97
CA HIS A 314 -33.99 4.36 85.15
C HIS A 314 -33.18 5.54 85.67
N ILE A 315 -33.83 6.69 85.88
CA ILE A 315 -33.19 7.97 86.20
C ILE A 315 -33.84 8.54 87.45
N GLN A 316 -33.10 8.62 88.56
CA GLN A 316 -33.59 9.11 89.85
C GLN A 316 -32.70 10.23 90.39
N ASP A 317 -33.34 11.32 90.82
CA ASP A 317 -32.72 12.51 91.40
C ASP A 317 -31.48 13.03 90.63
N SER A 318 -31.46 12.87 89.30
CA SER A 318 -30.33 13.18 88.41
C SER A 318 -30.62 14.38 87.49
N SER A 319 -29.61 14.94 86.82
CA SER A 319 -29.77 16.13 85.96
C SER A 319 -28.80 16.16 84.77
N ASN A 320 -29.11 16.93 83.72
CA ASN A 320 -28.24 17.08 82.54
C ASN A 320 -27.87 15.72 81.90
N ILE A 321 -28.88 14.91 81.64
CA ILE A 321 -28.75 13.58 81.04
C ILE A 321 -29.09 13.69 79.56
N THR A 322 -28.21 13.19 78.69
CA THR A 322 -28.42 13.15 77.24
C THR A 322 -28.56 11.72 76.76
N ILE A 323 -29.64 11.39 76.05
CA ILE A 323 -29.96 10.04 75.56
C ILE A 323 -30.17 10.14 74.05
N THR A 324 -29.23 9.68 73.23
CA THR A 324 -29.30 9.90 71.77
C THR A 324 -28.85 8.73 70.91
N GLY A 325 -29.52 8.47 69.79
CA GLY A 325 -29.12 7.41 68.85
C GLY A 325 -29.27 5.97 69.37
N ASN A 326 -29.91 5.76 70.53
CA ASN A 326 -30.08 4.43 71.11
C ASN A 326 -31.26 3.69 70.46
N SER A 327 -31.24 2.35 70.46
CA SER A 327 -32.38 1.51 70.07
C SER A 327 -32.99 0.82 71.29
N PHE A 328 -34.30 0.97 71.46
CA PHE A 328 -35.06 0.42 72.58
C PHE A 328 -36.06 -0.64 72.12
N SER A 329 -35.94 -1.85 72.66
CA SER A 329 -36.87 -2.93 72.30
C SER A 329 -37.11 -3.93 73.43
N GLY A 330 -38.35 -4.36 73.63
CA GLY A 330 -38.67 -5.42 74.59
C GLY A 330 -38.42 -5.09 76.06
N ASN A 331 -38.16 -3.83 76.42
CA ASN A 331 -38.16 -3.38 77.82
C ASN A 331 -39.59 -3.11 78.30
N ASP A 332 -39.83 -3.25 79.61
CA ASP A 332 -41.13 -2.96 80.24
C ASP A 332 -41.45 -1.46 80.17
N ILE A 333 -40.48 -0.63 80.56
CA ILE A 333 -40.43 0.82 80.33
C ILE A 333 -39.08 1.11 79.67
N ASP A 334 -39.01 1.92 78.62
CA ASP A 334 -37.75 2.22 77.93
C ASP A 334 -36.94 3.25 78.73
N ILE A 335 -37.58 4.36 79.12
CA ILE A 335 -36.98 5.38 79.98
C ILE A 335 -37.95 5.68 81.12
N SER A 336 -37.49 5.54 82.35
CA SER A 336 -38.23 5.97 83.54
C SER A 336 -37.47 7.12 84.19
N ASN A 337 -38.10 8.29 84.24
CA ASN A 337 -37.56 9.50 84.83
C ASN A 337 -38.32 9.88 86.10
N ASP A 338 -37.65 9.76 87.23
CA ASP A 338 -38.06 10.23 88.56
C ASP A 338 -37.22 11.47 88.97
N SER A 339 -36.70 12.26 88.02
CA SER A 339 -35.81 13.40 88.26
C SER A 339 -36.37 14.74 87.78
N PRO A 340 -36.10 15.87 88.47
CA PRO A 340 -36.87 17.09 88.27
C PRO A 340 -36.45 18.04 87.13
N ASN A 341 -35.28 17.93 86.47
CA ASN A 341 -34.87 18.77 85.30
C ASN A 341 -33.71 18.18 84.46
N ASP A 342 -33.67 18.53 83.16
CA ASP A 342 -32.57 18.38 82.17
C ASP A 342 -32.28 16.94 81.68
N VAL A 343 -33.31 16.14 81.36
CA VAL A 343 -33.15 14.87 80.62
C VAL A 343 -33.59 15.05 79.17
N THR A 344 -32.65 14.96 78.22
CA THR A 344 -32.93 15.09 76.77
C THR A 344 -32.85 13.73 76.08
N ALA A 345 -33.90 13.33 75.34
CA ALA A 345 -33.92 12.08 74.58
C ALA A 345 -34.26 12.32 73.09
N THR A 346 -33.25 12.29 72.19
CA THR A 346 -33.39 12.64 70.77
C THR A 346 -32.81 11.58 69.83
N GLY A 347 -33.37 11.39 68.63
CA GLY A 347 -32.80 10.48 67.63
C GLY A 347 -32.69 9.01 68.07
N ASN A 348 -33.48 8.59 69.08
CA ASN A 348 -33.54 7.20 69.52
C ASN A 348 -34.57 6.43 68.69
N ASP A 349 -34.25 5.18 68.38
CA ASP A 349 -35.15 4.21 67.77
C ASP A 349 -35.99 3.55 68.87
N TRP A 350 -37.30 3.73 68.81
CA TRP A 350 -38.25 3.23 69.80
C TRP A 350 -38.90 1.89 69.39
N GLY A 351 -38.49 1.30 68.26
CA GLY A 351 -39.12 0.15 67.64
C GLY A 351 -40.37 0.51 66.82
N THR A 352 -41.29 -0.43 66.64
CA THR A 352 -42.47 -0.28 65.76
C THR A 352 -43.63 0.53 66.36
N PHE A 353 -43.35 1.41 67.32
CA PHE A 353 -44.37 2.12 68.08
C PHE A 353 -44.66 3.49 67.44
N ASP A 354 -45.94 3.86 67.36
CA ASP A 354 -46.33 5.20 66.89
C ASP A 354 -46.04 6.28 67.94
N GLY A 355 -46.04 7.55 67.54
CA GLY A 355 -45.75 8.69 68.43
C GLY A 355 -46.68 8.81 69.66
N SER A 356 -47.84 8.15 69.68
CA SER A 356 -48.70 8.10 70.87
C SER A 356 -48.31 6.98 71.84
N ALA A 357 -47.84 5.85 71.32
CA ALA A 357 -47.38 4.70 72.10
C ALA A 357 -45.96 4.89 72.67
N ILE A 358 -45.12 5.75 72.07
CA ILE A 358 -43.79 6.09 72.61
C ILE A 358 -43.90 6.82 73.96
N ASN A 359 -44.91 7.70 74.11
CA ASN A 359 -45.18 8.38 75.38
C ASN A 359 -45.54 7.42 76.51
N ASP A 360 -46.11 6.25 76.21
CA ASP A 360 -46.43 5.22 77.21
C ASP A 360 -45.19 4.39 77.60
N ARG A 361 -44.11 4.41 76.80
CA ARG A 361 -42.83 3.73 77.06
C ARG A 361 -41.80 4.64 77.74
N ILE A 362 -42.09 5.93 77.85
CA ILE A 362 -41.33 6.92 78.62
C ILE A 362 -42.16 7.29 79.85
N TYR A 363 -41.79 6.78 81.01
CA TYR A 363 -42.50 7.05 82.26
C TYR A 363 -41.86 8.23 83.00
N ASP A 364 -42.49 9.40 82.94
CA ASP A 364 -42.11 10.58 83.72
C ASP A 364 -43.02 10.74 84.94
N ARG A 365 -42.45 10.64 86.14
CA ARG A 365 -43.21 10.72 87.39
C ARG A 365 -43.35 12.14 87.94
N LEU A 366 -42.50 13.08 87.49
CA LEU A 366 -42.45 14.44 88.03
C LEU A 366 -43.02 15.51 87.07
N ASP A 367 -43.57 15.10 85.91
CA ASP A 367 -44.16 15.98 84.88
C ASP A 367 -43.18 17.12 84.51
N ASP A 368 -41.96 16.75 84.11
CA ASP A 368 -40.92 17.70 83.74
C ASP A 368 -41.22 18.28 82.34
N GLU A 369 -41.47 19.60 82.25
CA GLU A 369 -41.63 20.29 80.97
C GLU A 369 -40.35 20.22 80.10
N THR A 370 -39.20 19.86 80.68
CA THR A 370 -37.90 19.63 80.01
C THR A 370 -37.58 18.16 79.70
N LEU A 371 -38.49 17.23 79.99
CA LEU A 371 -38.70 16.08 79.08
C LEU A 371 -39.33 16.55 77.74
N GLY A 372 -39.26 17.84 77.41
CA GLY A 372 -38.37 18.31 76.35
C GLY A 372 -38.42 17.52 75.05
N LEU A 373 -39.61 17.38 74.48
CA LEU A 373 -39.88 16.93 73.10
C LEU A 373 -39.08 15.68 72.67
N VAL A 374 -39.73 14.51 72.74
CA VAL A 374 -39.51 13.49 71.71
C VAL A 374 -39.89 14.15 70.37
N LEU A 375 -38.93 14.76 69.67
CA LEU A 375 -39.13 15.37 68.37
C LEU A 375 -39.38 14.25 67.35
N TYR A 376 -40.63 14.13 66.91
CA TYR A 376 -41.08 13.19 65.89
C TYR A 376 -40.86 13.82 64.51
N ASP A 377 -39.96 13.25 63.72
CA ASP A 377 -39.74 13.65 62.32
C ASP A 377 -40.84 13.11 61.40
N ASN A 378 -41.31 13.95 60.49
CA ASN A 378 -42.37 13.65 59.52
C ASN A 378 -41.99 14.06 58.09
N GLU A 379 -40.82 14.67 57.89
CA GLU A 379 -40.38 15.06 56.58
C GLU A 379 -39.45 13.97 56.03
N PRO A 380 -39.70 13.42 54.83
CA PRO A 380 -38.78 12.48 54.24
C PRO A 380 -37.43 13.15 53.93
N PRO A 381 -36.34 12.37 53.90
CA PRO A 381 -35.02 12.88 53.55
C PRO A 381 -35.01 13.54 52.17
N THR A 382 -34.07 14.45 51.93
CA THR A 382 -33.80 15.00 50.59
C THR A 382 -32.76 14.16 49.89
N VAL A 383 -32.96 13.89 48.60
CA VAL A 383 -32.01 13.18 47.74
C VAL A 383 -31.84 14.00 46.47
N ASP A 384 -30.60 14.33 46.12
CA ASP A 384 -30.30 15.08 44.91
C ASP A 384 -30.45 14.20 43.66
N PRO A 385 -30.89 14.76 42.52
CA PRO A 385 -30.98 14.01 41.27
C PRO A 385 -29.58 13.58 40.79
N ILE A 386 -29.52 12.36 40.23
CA ILE A 386 -28.32 11.77 39.65
C ILE A 386 -28.45 11.86 38.12
N SER A 387 -27.35 12.12 37.42
CA SER A 387 -27.32 12.14 35.95
C SER A 387 -27.26 10.73 35.38
N ASP A 388 -27.87 10.53 34.21
CA ASP A 388 -27.74 9.29 33.45
C ASP A 388 -26.26 9.02 33.08
N ILE A 389 -25.89 7.74 33.01
CA ILE A 389 -24.53 7.26 32.75
C ILE A 389 -24.56 6.22 31.64
N ILE A 390 -23.60 6.31 30.71
CA ILE A 390 -23.37 5.31 29.66
C ILE A 390 -21.92 4.84 29.82
N THR A 391 -21.69 3.55 29.99
CA THR A 391 -20.34 3.01 30.22
C THR A 391 -20.26 1.50 30.02
N ASN A 392 -19.05 1.02 29.79
CA ASN A 392 -18.66 -0.38 29.73
C ASN A 392 -17.76 -0.81 30.90
N ILE A 393 -17.49 0.09 31.85
CA ILE A 393 -16.53 -0.11 32.95
C ILE A 393 -17.22 0.19 34.27
N SER A 394 -16.84 -0.54 35.31
CA SER A 394 -17.34 -0.28 36.66
C SER A 394 -16.90 1.10 37.16
N PHE A 395 -17.80 1.79 37.84
CA PHE A 395 -17.56 3.15 38.29
C PHE A 395 -18.05 3.35 39.71
N GLU A 396 -17.41 4.28 40.42
CA GLU A 396 -17.85 4.72 41.74
C GLU A 396 -18.93 5.78 41.58
N GLN A 397 -20.09 5.55 42.20
CA GLN A 397 -21.18 6.51 42.26
C GLN A 397 -21.39 6.95 43.71
N THR A 398 -21.46 8.27 43.92
CA THR A 398 -21.80 8.85 45.24
C THR A 398 -23.13 9.58 45.15
N GLY A 399 -24.10 9.13 45.95
CA GLY A 399 -25.35 9.82 46.18
C GLY A 399 -25.18 10.99 47.14
N VAL A 400 -25.96 12.04 46.94
CA VAL A 400 -26.04 13.17 47.87
C VAL A 400 -27.43 13.17 48.48
N ALA A 401 -27.48 13.01 49.79
CA ALA A 401 -28.71 13.03 50.55
C ALA A 401 -28.52 13.78 51.87
N SER A 402 -29.57 14.42 52.34
CA SER A 402 -29.54 15.10 53.63
C SER A 402 -30.89 15.05 54.32
N ASP A 403 -30.86 15.00 55.65
CA ASP A 403 -32.04 15.08 56.49
C ASP A 403 -31.74 15.88 57.76
N THR A 404 -32.76 16.51 58.33
CA THR A 404 -32.62 17.34 59.54
C THR A 404 -32.27 16.53 60.79
N TYR A 405 -32.78 15.30 60.89
CA TYR A 405 -32.63 14.39 62.03
C TYR A 405 -31.77 13.17 61.74
N GLY A 406 -31.30 13.05 60.50
CA GLY A 406 -30.26 12.13 60.08
C GLY A 406 -30.79 10.97 59.24
N ILE A 407 -29.89 10.35 58.50
CA ILE A 407 -30.21 9.24 57.61
C ILE A 407 -30.01 7.93 58.37
N LYS A 408 -31.07 7.11 58.44
CA LYS A 408 -31.06 5.79 59.09
C LYS A 408 -30.40 4.72 58.24
N ARG A 409 -30.76 4.69 56.96
CA ARG A 409 -30.23 3.74 55.97
C ARG A 409 -30.41 4.27 54.56
N VAL A 410 -29.60 3.74 53.65
CA VAL A 410 -29.75 3.95 52.21
C VAL A 410 -29.77 2.59 51.51
N GLU A 411 -30.32 2.58 50.30
CA GLU A 411 -30.36 1.39 49.47
C GLU A 411 -30.24 1.79 47.99
N TRP A 412 -29.23 1.25 47.33
CA TRP A 412 -29.18 1.19 45.87
C TRP A 412 -29.89 -0.06 45.39
N SER A 413 -30.71 0.09 44.36
CA SER A 413 -31.48 -1.00 43.76
C SER A 413 -31.70 -0.76 42.29
N ASP A 414 -31.98 -1.85 41.58
CA ASP A 414 -32.44 -1.88 40.20
C ASP A 414 -33.69 -2.76 40.08
N GLU A 415 -34.53 -2.52 39.07
CA GLU A 415 -35.77 -3.30 38.89
C GLU A 415 -35.52 -4.73 38.37
N THR A 416 -34.37 -4.99 37.75
CA THR A 416 -34.08 -6.25 37.06
C THR A 416 -33.31 -7.25 37.93
N GLY A 417 -32.54 -6.77 38.91
CA GLY A 417 -31.61 -7.54 39.72
C GLY A 417 -30.35 -7.96 38.96
N GLU A 418 -30.04 -7.30 37.84
CA GLU A 418 -28.92 -7.63 36.97
C GLU A 418 -27.71 -6.70 37.17
N VAL A 419 -27.92 -5.58 37.88
CA VAL A 419 -26.88 -4.63 38.29
C VAL A 419 -26.26 -5.08 39.62
N ASN A 420 -24.93 -5.05 39.69
CA ASN A 420 -24.18 -5.34 40.90
C ASN A 420 -23.80 -4.03 41.61
N PHE A 421 -24.05 -3.99 42.91
CA PHE A 421 -23.60 -2.93 43.82
C PHE A 421 -22.63 -3.51 44.83
N ASP A 422 -21.42 -2.97 44.93
CA ASP A 422 -20.41 -3.47 45.87
C ASP A 422 -20.82 -3.26 47.34
N ASP A 423 -21.46 -2.13 47.64
CA ASP A 423 -22.12 -1.89 48.92
C ASP A 423 -23.43 -1.11 48.70
N PRO A 424 -24.57 -1.80 48.49
CA PRO A 424 -25.85 -1.14 48.24
C PRO A 424 -26.34 -0.34 49.45
N SER A 425 -25.75 -0.53 50.64
CA SER A 425 -26.14 0.15 51.88
C SER A 425 -25.34 1.40 52.20
N SER A 426 -24.44 1.80 51.30
CA SER A 426 -23.61 3.00 51.41
C SER A 426 -24.06 4.10 50.43
N LEU A 427 -23.90 5.37 50.82
CA LEU A 427 -24.12 6.50 49.89
C LEU A 427 -23.13 6.49 48.73
N THR A 428 -21.96 5.88 48.92
CA THR A 428 -20.97 5.64 47.88
C THR A 428 -20.84 4.16 47.61
N THR A 429 -21.07 3.74 46.36
CA THR A 429 -20.94 2.35 45.92
C THR A 429 -20.28 2.28 44.56
N TYR A 430 -19.61 1.17 44.26
CA TYR A 430 -19.26 0.82 42.90
C TYR A 430 -20.46 0.13 42.23
N ILE A 431 -20.68 0.46 40.96
CA ILE A 431 -21.78 -0.04 40.13
C ILE A 431 -21.19 -0.75 38.92
N SER A 432 -21.72 -1.92 38.60
CA SER A 432 -21.45 -2.67 37.35
C SER A 432 -22.69 -3.45 36.92
N ALA A 433 -22.76 -3.90 35.68
CA ALA A 433 -23.79 -4.84 35.23
C ALA A 433 -23.16 -6.09 34.60
N ASN A 434 -23.96 -7.15 34.49
CA ASN A 434 -23.50 -8.45 33.97
C ASN A 434 -23.82 -8.66 32.48
N SER A 435 -24.53 -7.72 31.86
CA SER A 435 -24.98 -7.80 30.47
C SER A 435 -25.33 -6.42 29.94
N ASP A 436 -25.31 -6.29 28.62
CA ASP A 436 -25.72 -5.06 27.95
C ASP A 436 -27.21 -4.77 28.17
N GLY A 437 -27.53 -3.49 28.36
CA GLY A 437 -28.89 -3.03 28.49
C GLY A 437 -29.03 -1.68 29.17
N ASP A 438 -30.26 -1.19 29.16
CA ASP A 438 -30.68 -0.01 29.90
C ASP A 438 -31.28 -0.43 31.25
N TYR A 439 -30.69 0.08 32.31
CA TYR A 439 -31.08 -0.19 33.69
C TYR A 439 -31.56 1.10 34.34
N ALA A 440 -32.72 1.05 34.99
CA ALA A 440 -33.19 2.12 35.87
C ALA A 440 -32.70 1.83 37.28
N LEU A 441 -31.83 2.70 37.79
CA LEU A 441 -31.28 2.58 39.13
C LEU A 441 -31.94 3.57 40.06
N ILE A 442 -32.18 3.13 41.29
CA ILE A 442 -32.86 3.89 42.31
C ILE A 442 -31.98 3.93 43.55
N LEU A 443 -31.62 5.14 43.99
CA LEU A 443 -31.13 5.40 45.33
C LEU A 443 -32.32 5.77 46.21
N THR A 444 -32.65 4.94 47.18
CA THR A 444 -33.66 5.26 48.20
C THR A 444 -32.99 5.52 49.55
N VAL A 445 -33.45 6.57 50.23
CA VAL A 445 -32.91 7.01 51.52
C VAL A 445 -34.05 7.04 52.53
N TRP A 446 -33.81 6.52 53.74
CA TRP A 446 -34.76 6.55 54.84
C TRP A 446 -34.19 7.33 56.03
N ASP A 447 -35.03 8.11 56.68
CA ASP A 447 -34.74 8.70 57.98
C ASP A 447 -34.96 7.68 59.13
N TYR A 448 -34.71 8.09 60.37
CA TYR A 448 -34.91 7.24 61.56
C TYR A 448 -36.36 6.89 61.84
N GLN A 449 -37.31 7.56 61.18
CA GLN A 449 -38.75 7.39 61.30
C GLN A 449 -39.34 6.57 60.12
N ASP A 450 -38.46 6.05 59.26
CA ASP A 450 -38.78 5.30 58.05
C ASP A 450 -39.55 6.10 56.98
N ASN A 451 -39.54 7.44 57.03
CA ASN A 451 -39.93 8.25 55.87
C ASN A 451 -38.83 8.13 54.80
N SER A 452 -39.23 8.07 53.53
CA SER A 452 -38.30 7.81 52.44
C SER A 452 -38.44 8.76 51.27
N ASN A 453 -37.34 8.98 50.58
CA ASN A 453 -37.30 9.66 49.29
C ASN A 453 -36.25 8.98 48.40
N SER A 454 -36.39 9.17 47.09
CA SER A 454 -35.57 8.47 46.11
C SER A 454 -35.12 9.37 44.98
N ALA A 455 -33.97 9.04 44.41
CA ALA A 455 -33.49 9.57 43.13
C ALA A 455 -33.32 8.43 42.14
N GLU A 456 -33.73 8.66 40.90
CA GLU A 456 -33.64 7.71 39.80
C GLU A 456 -32.69 8.24 38.73
N PHE A 457 -31.93 7.35 38.10
CA PHE A 457 -31.15 7.64 36.89
C PHE A 457 -31.03 6.38 36.03
N ASN A 458 -30.74 6.58 34.75
CA ASN A 458 -30.53 5.48 33.82
C ASN A 458 -29.05 5.15 33.69
N LEU A 459 -28.72 3.86 33.72
CA LEU A 459 -27.44 3.31 33.31
C LEU A 459 -27.64 2.55 32.01
N THR A 460 -26.97 2.98 30.95
CA THR A 460 -26.78 2.16 29.76
C THR A 460 -25.45 1.44 29.91
N TRP A 461 -25.50 0.13 30.19
CA TRP A 461 -24.32 -0.73 30.22
C TRP A 461 -24.17 -1.38 28.85
N ASP A 462 -22.97 -1.30 28.28
CA ASP A 462 -22.72 -1.86 26.96
C ASP A 462 -21.27 -2.30 26.85
N GLU A 463 -21.04 -3.60 26.76
CA GLU A 463 -19.73 -4.22 26.48
C GLU A 463 -19.60 -4.65 25.02
N THR A 464 -20.68 -4.57 24.24
CA THR A 464 -20.67 -4.97 22.84
C THR A 464 -20.02 -3.88 22.00
N SER A 465 -18.98 -4.24 21.26
CA SER A 465 -18.36 -3.30 20.33
C SER A 465 -19.33 -2.91 19.20
N PRO A 466 -19.29 -1.66 18.72
CA PRO A 466 -20.15 -1.19 17.64
C PRO A 466 -19.89 -1.96 16.33
N ILE A 467 -20.71 -1.75 15.31
CA ILE A 467 -20.45 -2.26 13.95
C ILE A 467 -19.73 -1.19 13.14
N ASP A 468 -18.61 -1.56 12.51
CA ASP A 468 -17.85 -0.66 11.65
C ASP A 468 -18.64 -0.23 10.40
N PRO A 469 -18.44 1.01 9.92
CA PRO A 469 -18.99 1.45 8.66
C PRO A 469 -18.29 0.75 7.49
N VAL A 470 -18.92 0.84 6.31
CA VAL A 470 -18.30 0.38 5.06
C VAL A 470 -17.60 1.57 4.38
N PRO A 471 -16.26 1.65 4.43
CA PRO A 471 -15.53 2.67 3.67
C PRO A 471 -15.57 2.40 2.16
N THR A 472 -15.62 3.48 1.38
CA THR A 472 -15.60 3.47 -0.08
C THR A 472 -14.75 4.64 -0.59
N SER A 473 -14.31 4.56 -1.86
CA SER A 473 -13.53 5.61 -2.51
C SER A 473 -14.19 6.03 -3.81
N SER A 474 -14.44 7.34 -3.95
CA SER A 474 -14.95 7.98 -5.19
C SER A 474 -13.83 8.32 -6.18
N SER A 475 -12.63 8.56 -5.66
CA SER A 475 -11.49 9.10 -6.41
C SER A 475 -10.58 7.99 -6.98
N HIS A 476 -10.50 6.85 -6.30
CA HIS A 476 -9.61 5.74 -6.63
C HIS A 476 -10.35 4.41 -6.69
N THR A 477 -9.95 3.55 -7.62
CA THR A 477 -10.33 2.13 -7.63
C THR A 477 -9.20 1.33 -6.97
N ILE A 478 -9.56 0.36 -6.12
CA ILE A 478 -8.58 -0.55 -5.50
C ILE A 478 -7.74 -1.27 -6.57
N GLU A 479 -6.48 -1.58 -6.24
CA GLU A 479 -5.53 -2.26 -7.14
C GLU A 479 -5.37 -1.60 -8.52
N THR A 480 -5.65 -0.30 -8.62
CA THR A 480 -5.52 0.46 -9.85
C THR A 480 -4.63 1.67 -9.61
N TRP A 481 -3.63 1.84 -10.48
CA TRP A 481 -2.72 2.97 -10.41
C TRP A 481 -3.43 4.29 -10.71
N SER A 482 -3.31 5.25 -9.80
CA SER A 482 -3.79 6.62 -9.97
C SER A 482 -2.65 7.63 -9.88
N SER A 483 -2.69 8.67 -10.72
CA SER A 483 -1.76 9.80 -10.63
C SER A 483 -2.14 10.84 -9.59
N ASP A 484 -3.36 10.77 -9.07
CA ASP A 484 -3.80 11.57 -7.92
C ASP A 484 -3.15 11.00 -6.66
N ARG A 485 -2.68 11.88 -5.76
CA ARG A 485 -1.96 11.49 -4.53
C ARG A 485 -2.77 11.68 -3.26
N THR A 486 -3.97 12.22 -3.41
CA THR A 486 -4.93 12.39 -2.34
C THR A 486 -6.10 11.46 -2.64
N ILE A 487 -6.49 10.65 -1.66
CA ILE A 487 -7.55 9.66 -1.81
C ILE A 487 -8.74 10.16 -1.00
N GLU A 488 -9.85 10.44 -1.68
CA GLU A 488 -11.14 10.75 -1.07
C GLU A 488 -11.82 9.45 -0.62
N ILE A 489 -12.10 9.34 0.67
CA ILE A 489 -12.83 8.24 1.29
C ILE A 489 -14.17 8.75 1.80
N SER A 490 -15.21 7.94 1.65
CA SER A 490 -16.50 8.12 2.30
C SER A 490 -16.95 6.81 2.94
N TRP A 491 -17.54 6.87 4.12
CA TRP A 491 -18.01 5.70 4.85
C TRP A 491 -19.43 5.90 5.33
N SER A 492 -20.16 4.79 5.52
CA SER A 492 -21.52 4.81 6.05
C SER A 492 -21.90 3.44 6.62
N GLY A 493 -22.92 3.42 7.47
CA GLY A 493 -23.47 2.18 8.02
C GLY A 493 -22.83 1.73 9.33
N ALA A 494 -22.09 2.60 10.02
CA ALA A 494 -21.77 2.39 11.42
C ALA A 494 -23.07 2.37 12.23
N SER A 495 -23.16 1.46 13.18
CA SER A 495 -24.33 1.35 14.04
C SER A 495 -23.96 0.66 15.33
N ASP A 496 -24.60 1.09 16.40
CA ASP A 496 -24.66 0.36 17.64
C ASP A 496 -26.08 0.49 18.20
N ASP A 497 -26.63 -0.61 18.70
CA ASP A 497 -28.03 -0.70 19.11
C ASP A 497 -28.23 -0.35 20.59
N THR A 498 -27.17 -0.40 21.42
CA THR A 498 -27.27 -0.24 22.88
C THR A 498 -26.86 1.17 23.30
N SER A 499 -25.59 1.54 23.12
CA SER A 499 -25.07 2.86 23.50
C SER A 499 -25.03 3.84 22.32
N GLY A 500 -25.06 3.34 21.08
CA GLY A 500 -24.99 4.16 19.87
C GLY A 500 -23.55 4.63 19.57
N VAL A 501 -23.32 5.08 18.34
CA VAL A 501 -21.98 5.50 17.87
C VAL A 501 -21.61 6.88 18.43
N ASP A 502 -20.41 7.00 18.99
CA ASP A 502 -19.80 8.25 19.48
C ASP A 502 -18.78 8.84 18.48
N GLY A 503 -18.19 8.00 17.62
CA GLY A 503 -17.34 8.51 16.54
C GLY A 503 -16.35 7.51 15.96
N TYR A 504 -15.29 8.04 15.36
CA TYR A 504 -14.34 7.25 14.58
C TYR A 504 -12.89 7.66 14.84
N TYR A 505 -11.99 6.69 14.66
CA TYR A 505 -10.56 6.90 14.49
C TYR A 505 -10.15 6.32 13.15
N THR A 506 -9.35 7.07 12.39
CA THR A 506 -8.90 6.63 11.06
C THR A 506 -7.39 6.63 10.97
N GLU A 507 -6.84 5.71 10.19
CA GLU A 507 -5.40 5.61 9.98
C GLU A 507 -5.06 5.23 8.54
N TRP A 508 -3.98 5.83 8.04
CA TRP A 508 -3.39 5.48 6.75
C TRP A 508 -2.01 4.85 6.93
N ASN A 509 -1.86 3.59 6.56
CA ASN A 509 -0.56 2.90 6.60
C ASN A 509 -0.40 1.89 5.43
N GLN A 510 0.64 1.06 5.51
CA GLN A 510 1.03 0.10 4.45
C GLN A 510 0.77 -1.35 4.85
N LEU A 511 0.14 -1.57 6.00
CA LEU A 511 -0.08 -2.88 6.57
C LEU A 511 -1.53 -3.27 6.33
N VAL A 512 -1.73 -4.55 6.03
CA VAL A 512 -3.06 -5.13 6.00
C VAL A 512 -3.54 -5.30 7.45
N ASP A 513 -4.74 -4.82 7.72
CA ASP A 513 -5.45 -5.08 8.98
C ASP A 513 -4.69 -4.66 10.25
N SER A 514 -4.21 -3.41 10.29
CA SER A 514 -3.58 -2.87 11.50
C SER A 514 -3.99 -1.43 11.79
N LEU A 515 -4.64 -1.24 12.93
CA LEU A 515 -4.70 0.01 13.66
C LEU A 515 -3.60 0.02 14.72
N LEU A 516 -2.65 0.94 14.60
CA LEU A 516 -1.50 0.97 15.50
C LEU A 516 -1.77 1.77 16.77
N ASN A 517 -2.75 2.68 16.77
CA ASN A 517 -2.99 3.62 17.88
C ASN A 517 -4.47 4.04 18.06
N ALA A 518 -5.46 3.14 17.93
CA ALA A 518 -6.89 3.45 18.04
C ALA A 518 -7.35 3.82 19.48
N ALA A 519 -6.63 4.67 20.20
CA ALA A 519 -6.92 5.01 21.58
C ALA A 519 -7.64 6.36 21.75
N THR A 520 -7.81 7.14 20.68
CA THR A 520 -8.40 8.48 20.74
C THR A 520 -9.35 8.72 19.58
N LYS A 521 -10.58 9.17 19.87
CA LYS A 521 -11.52 9.65 18.86
C LYS A 521 -10.93 10.81 18.06
N GLU A 522 -11.00 10.74 16.73
CA GLU A 522 -10.58 11.82 15.83
C GLU A 522 -11.77 12.52 15.15
N TYR A 523 -12.84 11.79 14.89
CA TYR A 523 -14.05 12.27 14.23
C TYR A 523 -15.29 11.95 15.05
N GLU A 524 -16.26 12.87 15.04
CA GLU A 524 -17.58 12.67 15.61
C GLU A 524 -18.44 11.74 14.73
N GLU A 525 -19.53 11.23 15.28
CA GLU A 525 -20.44 10.25 14.67
C GLU A 525 -21.11 10.74 13.38
N ASP A 526 -21.19 12.07 13.17
CA ASP A 526 -21.73 12.71 11.97
C ASP A 526 -20.72 12.83 10.82
N ALA A 527 -19.45 12.50 11.04
CA ALA A 527 -18.44 12.45 9.99
C ALA A 527 -18.67 11.26 9.04
N ASP A 528 -18.66 11.53 7.74
CA ASP A 528 -18.94 10.54 6.69
C ASP A 528 -17.84 10.44 5.63
N SER A 529 -16.77 11.23 5.75
CA SER A 529 -15.73 11.32 4.74
C SER A 529 -14.44 11.97 5.22
N GLU A 530 -13.33 11.61 4.58
CA GLU A 530 -12.07 12.32 4.70
C GLU A 530 -11.29 12.31 3.37
N THR A 531 -10.24 13.12 3.31
CA THR A 531 -9.26 13.06 2.21
C THR A 531 -7.89 12.79 2.79
N SER A 532 -7.23 11.74 2.27
CA SER A 532 -5.90 11.39 2.73
C SER A 532 -4.90 12.52 2.48
N PRO A 533 -3.92 12.73 3.39
CA PRO A 533 -2.77 13.57 3.06
C PRO A 533 -2.00 12.95 1.89
N ASN A 534 -1.17 13.73 1.18
CA ASN A 534 -0.38 13.22 0.04
C ASN A 534 0.30 11.89 0.36
N ARG A 535 -0.13 10.83 -0.33
CA ARG A 535 0.42 9.48 -0.16
C ARG A 535 1.73 9.33 -0.94
N SER A 536 2.65 8.57 -0.36
CA SER A 536 3.90 8.16 -1.01
C SER A 536 3.60 7.26 -2.20
N THR A 537 4.54 7.11 -3.11
CA THR A 537 4.28 6.45 -4.39
C THR A 537 4.91 5.06 -4.46
N ALA A 538 4.36 4.18 -5.31
CA ALA A 538 4.85 2.81 -5.49
C ALA A 538 4.85 1.95 -4.20
N GLN A 539 3.86 2.16 -3.34
CA GLN A 539 3.61 1.43 -2.12
C GLN A 539 2.12 1.10 -2.04
N ASP A 540 1.78 0.04 -1.31
CA ASP A 540 0.40 -0.27 -0.94
C ASP A 540 -0.06 0.71 0.15
N HIS A 541 -1.20 1.37 -0.06
CA HIS A 541 -1.83 2.22 0.94
C HIS A 541 -3.16 1.62 1.36
N TYR A 542 -3.35 1.49 2.65
CA TYR A 542 -4.60 1.05 3.25
C TYR A 542 -5.19 2.21 4.07
N PHE A 543 -6.49 2.36 3.94
CA PHE A 543 -7.32 3.13 4.85
C PHE A 543 -7.89 2.19 5.90
N HIS A 544 -7.76 2.55 7.17
CA HIS A 544 -8.32 1.84 8.30
C HIS A 544 -9.25 2.78 9.06
N ILE A 545 -10.37 2.25 9.53
CA ILE A 545 -11.33 2.96 10.38
C ILE A 545 -11.77 2.02 11.50
N ALA A 546 -11.82 2.54 12.73
CA ALA A 546 -12.51 1.91 13.84
C ALA A 546 -13.58 2.87 14.38
N THR A 547 -14.60 2.27 14.95
CA THR A 547 -15.79 2.94 15.47
C THR A 547 -15.77 2.86 16.98
N LEU A 548 -16.06 3.99 17.63
CA LEU A 548 -16.24 4.13 19.07
C LEU A 548 -17.74 4.31 19.34
N ASP A 549 -18.25 3.63 20.36
CA ASP A 549 -19.60 3.86 20.88
C ASP A 549 -19.60 4.80 22.11
N ASN A 550 -20.79 5.18 22.59
CA ASN A 550 -20.91 6.08 23.74
C ASN A 550 -20.52 5.44 25.09
N ALA A 551 -20.42 4.11 25.14
CA ALA A 551 -19.98 3.38 26.33
C ALA A 551 -18.46 3.24 26.42
N GLY A 552 -17.74 3.45 25.32
CA GLY A 552 -16.28 3.42 25.24
C GLY A 552 -15.71 2.17 24.54
N ASN A 553 -16.53 1.33 23.89
CA ASN A 553 -16.04 0.17 23.16
C ASN A 553 -15.55 0.56 21.76
N TRP A 554 -14.41 -0.02 21.37
CA TRP A 554 -13.84 0.11 20.03
C TRP A 554 -14.03 -1.16 19.23
N THR A 555 -14.32 -1.03 17.93
CA THR A 555 -14.17 -2.14 16.98
C THR A 555 -12.72 -2.51 16.75
N SER A 556 -12.49 -3.67 16.14
CA SER A 556 -11.15 -4.10 15.73
C SER A 556 -10.59 -3.24 14.59
N THR A 557 -11.26 -3.23 13.43
CA THR A 557 -10.92 -2.43 12.24
C THR A 557 -11.83 -2.80 11.06
N ALA A 558 -12.30 -1.80 10.30
CA ALA A 558 -12.64 -1.96 8.89
C ALA A 558 -11.53 -1.36 8.01
N HIS A 559 -11.25 -1.99 6.88
CA HIS A 559 -10.16 -1.58 6.00
C HIS A 559 -10.59 -1.46 4.53
N LEU A 560 -9.95 -0.54 3.80
CA LEU A 560 -10.12 -0.36 2.37
C LEU A 560 -8.75 -0.16 1.69
N GLY A 561 -8.47 -0.98 0.69
CA GLY A 561 -7.23 -0.97 -0.06
C GLY A 561 -6.88 -2.34 -0.65
N PRO A 562 -5.68 -2.49 -1.26
CA PRO A 562 -4.67 -1.45 -1.38
C PRO A 562 -5.01 -0.41 -2.45
N PHE A 563 -4.67 0.85 -2.17
CA PHE A 563 -4.64 1.94 -3.15
C PHE A 563 -3.22 2.14 -3.68
N TRP A 564 -3.08 2.26 -5.00
CA TRP A 564 -1.78 2.41 -5.66
C TRP A 564 -1.60 3.82 -6.23
N ILE A 565 -0.64 4.53 -5.65
CA ILE A 565 -0.31 5.90 -6.07
C ILE A 565 0.89 5.91 -7.00
N LEU A 566 0.68 6.45 -8.19
CA LEU A 566 1.67 6.57 -9.24
C LEU A 566 2.77 7.57 -8.83
N GLY A 567 4.01 7.09 -8.87
CA GLY A 567 5.22 7.90 -8.71
C GLY A 567 5.30 9.07 -9.69
N PRO A 568 5.84 10.24 -9.30
CA PRO A 568 6.31 11.23 -10.28
C PRO A 568 7.51 10.71 -11.09
N PHE A 569 8.09 9.58 -10.69
CA PHE A 569 9.25 9.01 -11.34
C PHE A 569 9.13 7.49 -11.35
N TRP A 570 8.66 6.97 -12.47
CA TRP A 570 9.36 5.85 -13.05
C TRP A 570 10.71 6.43 -13.52
N ILE A 571 11.84 6.03 -12.91
CA ILE A 571 13.02 5.88 -13.78
C ILE A 571 12.61 4.71 -14.66
N ASP A 572 12.05 5.02 -15.82
CA ASP A 572 11.54 3.98 -16.70
C ASP A 572 12.61 2.91 -16.97
N ALA A 573 13.92 3.16 -16.91
CA ALA A 573 15.06 2.27 -17.16
C ALA A 573 15.05 1.46 -18.48
N ALA A 574 13.91 1.00 -18.97
CA ALA A 574 13.74 0.30 -20.23
C ALA A 574 13.97 1.27 -21.39
N ASN A 575 14.60 0.80 -22.46
CA ASN A 575 14.62 1.58 -23.68
C ASN A 575 13.40 1.19 -24.51
N PRO A 576 12.79 2.12 -25.26
CA PRO A 576 11.73 1.77 -26.20
C PRO A 576 12.26 0.77 -27.24
N THR A 577 11.39 -0.11 -27.72
CA THR A 577 11.66 -0.93 -28.90
C THR A 577 11.26 -0.16 -30.15
N VAL A 578 12.00 -0.35 -31.24
CA VAL A 578 11.70 0.25 -32.54
C VAL A 578 12.09 -0.72 -33.65
N SER A 579 11.21 -0.88 -34.64
CA SER A 579 11.43 -1.71 -35.82
C SER A 579 11.04 -0.94 -37.07
N TRP A 580 11.91 -0.99 -38.08
CA TRP A 580 11.67 -0.37 -39.38
C TRP A 580 10.86 -1.30 -40.26
N THR A 581 9.72 -0.85 -40.80
CA THR A 581 8.83 -1.70 -41.62
C THR A 581 8.86 -1.33 -43.10
N SER A 582 8.98 -0.04 -43.45
CA SER A 582 9.04 0.41 -44.85
C SER A 582 9.77 1.75 -44.99
N PRO A 583 10.63 1.95 -46.01
CA PRO A 583 11.04 0.98 -47.03
C PRO A 583 11.93 -0.14 -46.46
N LEU A 584 12.15 -1.20 -47.25
CA LEU A 584 13.05 -2.29 -46.87
C LEU A 584 14.52 -1.84 -46.93
N ASN A 585 15.36 -2.49 -46.12
CA ASN A 585 16.80 -2.27 -46.16
C ASN A 585 17.35 -2.61 -47.56
N ASN A 586 18.26 -1.76 -48.06
CA ASN A 586 18.84 -1.72 -49.39
C ASN A 586 17.88 -1.39 -50.54
N ALA A 587 16.70 -0.81 -50.26
CA ALA A 587 15.78 -0.36 -51.30
C ALA A 587 16.35 0.82 -52.12
N TYR A 588 15.98 0.85 -53.40
CA TYR A 588 16.17 2.00 -54.29
C TYR A 588 14.96 2.90 -54.21
N LEU A 589 15.18 4.20 -53.99
CA LEU A 589 14.14 5.16 -53.67
C LEU A 589 14.17 6.34 -54.65
N ARG A 590 12.97 6.76 -55.08
CA ARG A 590 12.76 7.96 -55.89
C ARG A 590 11.43 8.64 -55.53
N GLY A 591 11.30 9.92 -55.89
CA GLY A 591 10.06 10.66 -55.65
C GLY A 591 9.72 10.83 -54.17
N THR A 592 8.44 10.69 -53.82
CA THR A 592 8.00 10.76 -52.42
C THR A 592 7.79 9.36 -51.86
N VAL A 593 8.54 9.03 -50.80
CA VAL A 593 8.54 7.72 -50.15
C VAL A 593 7.83 7.78 -48.80
N SER A 594 7.00 6.79 -48.52
CA SER A 594 6.39 6.59 -47.20
C SER A 594 7.37 5.85 -46.28
N LEU A 595 7.58 6.38 -45.09
CA LEU A 595 8.40 5.78 -44.04
C LEU A 595 7.45 5.22 -42.98
N GLN A 596 7.66 3.98 -42.56
CA GLN A 596 6.85 3.32 -41.54
C GLN A 596 7.73 2.56 -40.56
N THR A 597 7.37 2.64 -39.29
CA THR A 597 8.01 1.94 -38.18
C THR A 597 6.98 1.51 -37.16
N THR A 598 7.26 0.44 -36.42
CA THR A 598 6.58 0.15 -35.15
C THR A 598 7.51 0.53 -34.00
N ALA A 599 6.93 1.07 -32.93
CA ALA A 599 7.67 1.35 -31.71
C ALA A 599 6.76 1.10 -30.51
N SER A 600 7.28 0.43 -29.50
CA SER A 600 6.55 0.18 -28.26
C SER A 600 7.49 0.29 -27.08
N ASP A 601 6.93 0.63 -25.93
CA ASP A 601 7.65 0.70 -24.67
C ASP A 601 6.77 0.13 -23.57
N VAL A 602 7.35 -0.66 -22.66
CA VAL A 602 6.62 -1.35 -21.59
C VAL A 602 6.39 -0.43 -20.39
N GLY A 603 7.15 0.68 -20.28
CA GLY A 603 7.11 1.61 -19.16
C GLY A 603 6.37 2.90 -19.50
N SER A 604 7.10 3.97 -19.75
CA SER A 604 6.55 5.31 -19.91
C SER A 604 5.85 5.54 -21.26
N GLY A 605 5.90 4.58 -22.17
CA GLY A 605 5.32 4.70 -23.50
C GLY A 605 6.19 5.55 -24.41
N VAL A 606 5.96 5.45 -25.72
CA VAL A 606 6.74 6.19 -26.73
C VAL A 606 6.20 7.62 -26.86
N GLU A 607 7.06 8.61 -26.67
CA GLU A 607 6.74 10.04 -26.84
C GLU A 607 6.70 10.42 -28.32
N PHE A 608 7.68 9.96 -29.12
CA PHE A 608 7.71 10.14 -30.56
C PHE A 608 8.68 9.18 -31.26
N VAL A 609 8.48 9.00 -32.57
CA VAL A 609 9.48 8.46 -33.49
C VAL A 609 9.97 9.56 -34.43
N ARG A 610 11.28 9.77 -34.47
CA ARG A 610 11.93 10.73 -35.36
C ARG A 610 12.65 10.03 -36.51
N PHE A 611 12.20 10.32 -37.72
CA PHE A 611 12.84 9.87 -38.96
C PHE A 611 13.94 10.84 -39.37
N ARG A 612 15.13 10.32 -39.64
CA ARG A 612 16.31 11.08 -40.05
C ARG A 612 16.98 10.42 -41.25
N LYS A 613 17.68 11.22 -42.05
CA LYS A 613 18.55 10.76 -43.14
C LYS A 613 19.94 11.35 -43.01
N LYS A 614 20.94 10.60 -43.47
CA LYS A 614 22.25 11.13 -43.82
C LYS A 614 22.71 10.50 -45.13
N LEU A 615 23.39 11.26 -45.96
CA LEU A 615 24.22 10.70 -47.03
C LEU A 615 25.40 9.95 -46.37
N THR A 616 25.89 8.87 -46.98
CA THR A 616 27.04 8.12 -46.46
C THR A 616 28.22 9.05 -46.16
N GLY A 617 28.78 8.96 -44.95
CA GLY A 617 29.84 9.85 -44.45
C GLY A 617 29.36 11.23 -43.95
N GLY A 618 28.10 11.59 -44.15
CA GLY A 618 27.51 12.84 -43.69
C GLY A 618 26.89 12.79 -42.28
N THR A 619 26.21 13.86 -41.90
CA THR A 619 25.48 14.01 -40.63
C THR A 619 23.98 13.79 -40.80
N PHE A 620 23.32 13.25 -39.78
CA PHE A 620 21.87 13.07 -39.79
C PHE A 620 21.12 14.41 -39.79
N SER A 621 20.15 14.54 -40.69
CA SER A 621 19.15 15.60 -40.75
C SER A 621 17.76 15.01 -40.54
N THR A 622 16.85 15.75 -39.91
CA THR A 622 15.47 15.30 -39.65
C THR A 622 14.65 15.37 -40.93
N ILE A 623 13.92 14.29 -41.22
CA ILE A 623 12.87 14.25 -42.25
C ILE A 623 11.56 14.68 -41.60
N SER A 624 11.12 13.94 -40.58
CA SER A 624 9.87 14.17 -39.86
C SER A 624 9.98 13.65 -38.42
N THR A 625 9.01 14.03 -37.58
CA THR A 625 8.79 13.45 -36.24
C THR A 625 7.30 13.18 -36.10
N ASP A 626 6.95 11.97 -35.71
CA ASP A 626 5.58 11.54 -35.50
C ASP A 626 5.37 11.21 -34.02
N TYR A 627 4.27 11.69 -33.45
CA TYR A 627 3.95 11.62 -32.03
C TYR A 627 2.81 10.63 -31.75
N SER A 628 2.29 9.95 -32.77
CA SER A 628 1.16 9.02 -32.63
C SER A 628 1.35 7.75 -33.46
N GLU A 629 0.99 6.61 -32.90
CA GLU A 629 0.94 5.34 -33.61
C GLU A 629 -0.27 5.29 -34.57
N PRO A 630 -0.17 4.71 -35.79
CA PRO A 630 1.02 4.11 -36.42
C PRO A 630 2.06 5.14 -36.87
N TYR A 631 3.31 4.98 -36.41
CA TYR A 631 4.39 5.94 -36.68
C TYR A 631 4.80 5.96 -38.15
N SER A 632 4.63 7.12 -38.78
CA SER A 632 4.88 7.29 -40.19
C SER A 632 5.57 8.61 -40.54
N GLY A 633 6.18 8.64 -41.71
CA GLY A 633 6.82 9.82 -42.27
C GLY A 633 6.70 9.85 -43.78
N SER A 634 6.91 11.03 -44.36
CA SER A 634 6.99 11.18 -45.81
C SER A 634 8.29 11.87 -46.16
N TRP A 635 9.03 11.28 -47.10
CA TRP A 635 10.28 11.84 -47.58
C TRP A 635 10.26 12.03 -49.08
N ASN A 636 10.36 13.29 -49.52
CA ASN A 636 10.59 13.63 -50.92
C ASN A 636 12.10 13.56 -51.25
N THR A 637 12.52 12.53 -51.98
CA THR A 637 13.91 12.30 -52.39
C THR A 637 14.35 13.21 -53.53
N THR A 638 13.44 13.83 -54.28
CA THR A 638 13.78 14.80 -55.35
C THR A 638 14.43 16.08 -54.82
N THR A 639 14.38 16.29 -53.50
CA THR A 639 14.99 17.43 -52.80
C THR A 639 16.44 17.18 -52.38
N VAL A 640 16.97 15.98 -52.63
CA VAL A 640 18.34 15.62 -52.31
C VAL A 640 19.07 15.09 -53.52
N THR A 641 20.40 15.06 -53.43
CA THR A 641 21.24 14.43 -54.44
C THR A 641 21.16 12.92 -54.38
N ASP A 642 21.38 12.27 -55.51
CA ASP A 642 21.47 10.82 -55.59
C ASP A 642 22.68 10.28 -54.81
N GLY A 643 22.59 9.02 -54.39
CA GLY A 643 23.63 8.33 -53.64
C GLY A 643 23.07 7.46 -52.50
N THR A 644 23.97 6.82 -51.76
CA THR A 644 23.60 5.96 -50.63
C THR A 644 23.31 6.79 -49.39
N TYR A 645 22.13 6.56 -48.79
CA TYR A 645 21.73 7.16 -47.53
C TYR A 645 21.56 6.11 -46.43
N VAL A 646 21.85 6.52 -45.21
CA VAL A 646 21.39 5.83 -44.01
C VAL A 646 20.14 6.54 -43.51
N LEU A 647 19.04 5.82 -43.44
CA LEU A 647 17.84 6.28 -42.75
C LEU A 647 17.83 5.77 -41.33
N ARG A 648 17.39 6.60 -40.39
CA ARG A 648 17.33 6.31 -38.95
C ARG A 648 15.96 6.63 -38.39
N ALA A 649 15.34 5.66 -37.75
CA ALA A 649 14.15 5.84 -36.94
C ALA A 649 14.60 5.82 -35.48
N GLY A 650 14.45 6.93 -34.79
CA GLY A 650 14.73 7.04 -33.37
C GLY A 650 13.44 7.16 -32.58
N ALA A 651 13.08 6.12 -31.82
CA ALA A 651 12.02 6.20 -30.83
C ALA A 651 12.57 6.82 -29.54
N ARG A 652 11.82 7.77 -28.97
CA ARG A 652 12.06 8.33 -27.64
C ARG A 652 10.86 8.04 -26.76
N ASP A 653 11.09 7.58 -25.54
CA ASP A 653 10.03 7.39 -24.54
C ASP A 653 9.72 8.69 -23.76
N ASN A 654 8.63 8.69 -23.00
CA ASN A 654 8.25 9.85 -22.17
C ASN A 654 9.21 10.13 -21.01
N SER A 655 10.10 9.18 -20.68
CA SER A 655 11.19 9.33 -19.71
C SER A 655 12.50 9.83 -20.31
N GLY A 656 12.51 10.08 -21.62
CA GLY A 656 13.62 10.61 -22.38
C GLY A 656 14.68 9.63 -22.87
N ARG A 657 14.51 8.31 -22.70
CA ARG A 657 15.44 7.32 -23.27
C ARG A 657 15.12 7.10 -24.74
N THR A 658 16.12 6.60 -25.48
CA THR A 658 16.03 6.52 -26.93
C THR A 658 16.61 5.23 -27.46
N ARG A 659 15.95 4.69 -28.50
CA ARG A 659 16.49 3.60 -29.31
C ARG A 659 16.44 3.98 -30.78
N ASN A 660 17.49 3.62 -31.52
CA ASN A 660 17.56 3.86 -32.95
C ASN A 660 17.63 2.54 -33.70
N VAL A 661 16.96 2.48 -34.86
CA VAL A 661 17.16 1.47 -35.90
C VAL A 661 17.53 2.18 -37.20
N ASP A 662 18.53 1.64 -37.89
CA ASP A 662 19.06 2.19 -39.14
C ASP A 662 18.84 1.21 -40.29
N ILE A 663 18.55 1.74 -41.46
CA ILE A 663 18.58 1.01 -42.73
C ILE A 663 19.42 1.77 -43.75
N ASN A 664 20.03 1.06 -44.69
CA ASN A 664 20.71 1.63 -45.84
C ASN A 664 19.75 1.65 -47.02
N ILE A 665 19.76 2.72 -47.80
CA ILE A 665 18.99 2.84 -49.04
C ILE A 665 19.84 3.55 -50.09
N THR A 666 19.45 3.45 -51.35
CA THR A 666 20.03 4.24 -52.43
C THR A 666 18.96 5.18 -52.96
N VAL A 667 19.22 6.50 -52.91
CA VAL A 667 18.39 7.47 -53.61
C VAL A 667 18.92 7.60 -55.02
N ASP A 668 18.01 7.45 -55.97
CA ASP A 668 18.31 7.65 -57.38
C ASP A 668 17.09 8.26 -58.07
N ASN A 669 17.17 9.55 -58.36
CA ASN A 669 16.15 10.30 -59.09
C ASN A 669 16.60 10.63 -60.52
N THR A 670 17.73 10.08 -60.99
CA THR A 670 18.30 10.40 -62.29
C THR A 670 17.91 9.31 -63.29
N PRO A 671 17.13 9.63 -64.34
CA PRO A 671 16.88 8.68 -65.41
C PRO A 671 18.16 8.23 -66.11
N PRO A 672 18.23 6.95 -66.55
CA PRO A 672 19.40 6.44 -67.24
C PRO A 672 19.64 7.18 -68.56
N VAL A 673 20.90 7.44 -68.89
CA VAL A 673 21.28 7.96 -70.20
C VAL A 673 21.33 6.81 -71.18
N VAL A 674 20.51 6.91 -72.24
CA VAL A 674 20.35 5.87 -73.25
C VAL A 674 20.72 6.42 -74.61
N SER A 675 21.46 5.65 -75.41
CA SER A 675 21.62 5.93 -76.83
C SER A 675 21.50 4.67 -77.67
N TRP A 676 20.83 4.80 -78.81
CA TRP A 676 20.62 3.68 -79.72
C TRP A 676 21.94 3.28 -80.40
N VAL A 677 22.27 1.99 -80.38
CA VAL A 677 23.53 1.46 -80.94
C VAL A 677 23.28 0.77 -82.27
N THR A 678 22.35 -0.20 -82.30
CA THR A 678 21.96 -0.88 -83.53
C THR A 678 20.47 -1.20 -83.51
N PRO A 679 19.77 -1.06 -84.64
CA PRO A 679 20.23 -0.51 -85.93
C PRO A 679 20.50 1.01 -85.87
N VAL A 680 21.40 1.54 -86.71
CA VAL A 680 21.65 2.99 -86.78
C VAL A 680 20.54 3.70 -87.56
N VAL A 681 20.35 5.00 -87.30
CA VAL A 681 19.31 5.82 -87.96
C VAL A 681 19.25 5.63 -89.47
N GLY A 682 18.04 5.32 -89.98
CA GLY A 682 17.78 5.12 -91.41
C GLY A 682 18.33 3.81 -91.97
N SER A 683 18.74 2.87 -91.11
CA SER A 683 19.14 1.53 -91.56
C SER A 683 18.00 0.81 -92.27
N VAL A 684 18.34 0.22 -93.41
CA VAL A 684 17.50 -0.74 -94.10
C VAL A 684 17.81 -2.12 -93.51
N ILE A 685 16.85 -2.70 -92.80
CA ILE A 685 16.98 -3.99 -92.12
C ILE A 685 16.11 -5.05 -92.81
N SER A 686 16.48 -6.33 -92.66
CA SER A 686 15.68 -7.43 -93.19
C SER A 686 15.98 -8.72 -92.42
N GLY A 687 14.97 -9.55 -92.19
CA GLY A 687 15.11 -10.81 -91.47
C GLY A 687 15.30 -10.57 -89.98
N SER A 688 16.26 -11.27 -89.37
CA SER A 688 16.60 -11.12 -87.96
C SER A 688 17.60 -9.99 -87.76
N THR A 689 17.21 -8.96 -86.99
CA THR A 689 18.07 -7.82 -86.64
C THR A 689 18.34 -7.79 -85.15
N THR A 690 19.59 -7.57 -84.75
CA THR A 690 19.91 -7.31 -83.34
C THR A 690 19.51 -5.90 -82.98
N LEU A 691 18.78 -5.75 -81.87
CA LEU A 691 18.48 -4.48 -81.24
C LEU A 691 19.40 -4.29 -80.04
N GLU A 692 20.04 -3.13 -79.97
CA GLU A 692 20.96 -2.79 -78.90
C GLU A 692 20.91 -1.30 -78.61
N VAL A 693 20.87 -0.97 -77.33
CA VAL A 693 21.06 0.37 -76.80
C VAL A 693 22.24 0.33 -75.83
N SER A 694 22.98 1.42 -75.76
CA SER A 694 23.93 1.63 -74.68
C SER A 694 23.22 2.36 -73.55
N VAL A 695 23.48 1.91 -72.32
CA VAL A 695 22.87 2.44 -71.11
C VAL A 695 23.99 2.87 -70.17
N SER A 696 23.84 4.01 -69.49
CA SER A 696 24.84 4.54 -68.55
C SER A 696 25.02 3.71 -67.28
N GLU A 697 24.10 2.79 -67.00
CA GLU A 697 24.00 2.06 -65.74
C GLU A 697 23.22 0.75 -65.89
N ASP A 698 23.12 -0.01 -64.80
CA ASP A 698 22.36 -1.26 -64.74
C ASP A 698 20.85 -0.99 -64.79
N ALA A 699 20.21 -1.42 -65.88
CA ALA A 699 18.80 -1.18 -66.17
C ALA A 699 18.17 -2.33 -66.94
N THR A 700 16.84 -2.40 -66.92
CA THR A 700 16.06 -3.26 -67.81
C THR A 700 15.72 -2.50 -69.10
N THR A 701 15.74 -3.19 -70.24
CA THR A 701 15.39 -2.59 -71.54
C THR A 701 14.21 -3.33 -72.15
N GLU A 702 13.17 -2.60 -72.51
CA GLU A 702 12.03 -3.09 -73.27
C GLU A 702 12.03 -2.47 -74.66
N PHE A 703 11.98 -3.32 -75.69
CA PHE A 703 11.89 -2.87 -77.08
C PHE A 703 10.46 -2.96 -77.59
N SER A 704 10.08 -2.00 -78.42
CA SER A 704 8.83 -2.01 -79.16
C SER A 704 8.99 -1.39 -80.54
N TYR A 705 8.05 -1.63 -81.45
CA TYR A 705 8.02 -1.01 -82.77
C TYR A 705 6.63 -0.48 -83.10
N GLN A 706 6.55 0.55 -83.94
CA GLN A 706 5.33 1.09 -84.50
C GLN A 706 5.56 1.39 -85.98
N ARG A 707 4.61 1.05 -86.85
CA ARG A 707 4.67 1.45 -88.26
C ARG A 707 4.47 2.96 -88.39
N GLN A 708 5.24 3.63 -89.25
CA GLN A 708 5.19 5.10 -89.40
C GLN A 708 3.94 5.63 -90.13
N ASP A 709 3.01 4.76 -90.54
CA ASP A 709 1.72 5.17 -91.10
C ASP A 709 0.79 5.83 -90.08
N GLY A 710 1.14 5.77 -88.78
CA GLY A 710 0.40 6.37 -87.68
C GLY A 710 -0.94 5.67 -87.39
N LEU A 711 -1.20 4.53 -88.01
CA LEU A 711 -2.44 3.75 -87.87
C LEU A 711 -2.32 2.68 -86.79
N ASP A 712 -1.11 2.40 -86.33
CA ASP A 712 -0.79 1.32 -85.39
C ASP A 712 -0.31 1.85 -84.04
N THR A 713 -0.33 1.02 -82.99
CA THR A 713 0.29 1.31 -81.68
C THR A 713 1.67 0.66 -81.59
N PHE A 714 2.45 0.96 -80.54
CA PHE A 714 3.70 0.26 -80.29
C PHE A 714 3.43 -1.21 -79.90
N HIS A 715 4.13 -2.13 -80.55
CA HIS A 715 4.12 -3.57 -80.28
C HIS A 715 5.43 -3.99 -79.63
N THR A 716 5.37 -4.71 -78.51
CA THR A 716 6.56 -5.20 -77.80
C THR A 716 7.31 -6.26 -78.62
N ILE A 717 8.63 -6.20 -78.60
CA ILE A 717 9.54 -7.12 -79.29
C ILE A 717 10.73 -7.46 -78.41
N THR A 718 11.40 -8.56 -78.74
CA THR A 718 12.67 -8.97 -78.12
C THR A 718 13.81 -8.87 -79.13
N SER A 719 15.04 -8.72 -78.63
CA SER A 719 16.25 -8.81 -79.45
C SER A 719 16.72 -10.28 -79.51
N PRO A 720 17.04 -10.85 -80.68
CA PRO A 720 16.94 -10.24 -82.00
C PRO A 720 15.49 -10.18 -82.52
N TRP A 721 15.17 -9.12 -83.27
CA TRP A 721 13.86 -8.87 -83.84
C TRP A 721 13.72 -9.48 -85.23
N ASP A 722 12.75 -10.39 -85.38
CA ASP A 722 12.39 -10.96 -86.69
C ASP A 722 11.36 -10.07 -87.41
N THR A 723 11.79 -9.49 -88.53
CA THR A 723 10.97 -8.60 -89.35
C THR A 723 10.16 -9.34 -90.43
N SER A 724 10.40 -10.63 -90.68
CA SER A 724 9.91 -11.38 -91.86
C SER A 724 8.38 -11.35 -92.07
N SER A 725 7.61 -11.21 -90.99
CA SER A 725 6.14 -11.14 -91.01
C SER A 725 5.56 -9.73 -91.19
N LEU A 726 6.41 -8.69 -91.14
CA LEU A 726 5.98 -7.29 -91.19
C LEU A 726 5.82 -6.81 -92.63
N PRO A 727 4.87 -5.90 -92.89
CA PRO A 727 4.82 -5.11 -94.12
C PRO A 727 6.16 -4.42 -94.43
N LEU A 728 6.47 -4.26 -95.72
CA LEU A 728 7.60 -3.45 -96.14
C LEU A 728 7.24 -1.97 -95.92
N ASP A 729 7.90 -1.31 -94.97
CA ASP A 729 7.68 0.11 -94.66
C ASP A 729 8.78 0.68 -93.74
N ALA A 730 8.66 1.96 -93.40
CA ALA A 730 9.37 2.59 -92.30
C ALA A 730 8.69 2.28 -90.95
N TYR A 731 9.53 1.98 -89.96
CA TYR A 731 9.16 1.64 -88.60
C TYR A 731 9.92 2.52 -87.61
N THR A 732 9.21 2.99 -86.60
CA THR A 732 9.81 3.60 -85.41
C THR A 732 10.01 2.51 -84.37
N LEU A 733 11.26 2.24 -84.03
CA LEU A 733 11.65 1.42 -82.90
C LEU A 733 11.69 2.30 -81.66
N ARG A 734 11.31 1.74 -80.53
CA ARG A 734 11.34 2.39 -79.23
C ARG A 734 11.99 1.48 -78.22
N ALA A 735 12.90 2.04 -77.44
CA ALA A 735 13.49 1.40 -76.29
C ALA A 735 13.09 2.20 -75.06
N ILE A 736 12.43 1.53 -74.11
CA ILE A 736 12.16 2.07 -72.78
C ILE A 736 13.15 1.37 -71.85
N VAL A 737 14.10 2.15 -71.35
CA VAL A 737 15.12 1.66 -70.41
C VAL A 737 14.76 2.15 -69.03
N THR A 738 14.64 1.24 -68.08
CA THR A 738 14.24 1.53 -66.70
C THR A 738 15.32 1.07 -65.73
N ASP A 739 15.88 1.98 -64.95
CA ASP A 739 16.88 1.67 -63.93
C ASP A 739 16.27 0.91 -62.73
N THR A 740 17.12 0.57 -61.75
CA THR A 740 16.71 -0.18 -60.54
C THR A 740 15.80 0.64 -59.60
N ALA A 741 15.87 1.97 -59.62
CA ALA A 741 14.97 2.87 -58.88
C ALA A 741 13.64 3.11 -59.59
N GLY A 742 13.50 2.63 -60.83
CA GLY A 742 12.34 2.77 -61.68
C GLY A 742 12.35 4.02 -62.56
N ASN A 743 13.43 4.82 -62.63
CA ASN A 743 13.51 5.93 -63.58
C ASN A 743 13.68 5.40 -65.00
N SER A 744 12.93 6.00 -65.91
CA SER A 744 12.83 5.50 -67.27
C SER A 744 13.22 6.57 -68.27
N THR A 745 14.00 6.17 -69.27
CA THR A 745 14.31 6.96 -70.45
C THR A 745 13.77 6.25 -71.68
N THR A 746 13.09 7.00 -72.54
CA THR A 746 12.57 6.51 -73.82
C THR A 746 13.40 7.10 -74.94
N VAL A 747 13.94 6.24 -75.80
CA VAL A 747 14.59 6.63 -77.05
C VAL A 747 13.89 5.94 -78.21
N ASP A 748 13.71 6.69 -79.29
CA ASP A 748 13.13 6.19 -80.52
C ASP A 748 14.20 6.21 -81.62
N GLU A 749 14.16 5.22 -82.50
CA GLU A 749 15.03 5.10 -83.67
C GLU A 749 14.20 4.71 -84.89
N THR A 750 14.63 5.13 -86.08
CA THR A 750 13.86 4.85 -87.31
C THR A 750 14.61 3.91 -88.24
N VAL A 751 13.90 2.91 -88.75
CA VAL A 751 14.42 1.91 -89.69
C VAL A 751 13.45 1.68 -90.83
N GLU A 752 13.95 1.17 -91.94
CA GLU A 752 13.12 0.70 -93.03
C GLU A 752 13.24 -0.83 -93.14
N VAL A 753 12.11 -1.53 -93.14
CA VAL A 753 12.05 -3.00 -93.23
C VAL A 753 11.96 -3.43 -94.68
N ALA A 754 13.05 -3.97 -95.22
CA ALA A 754 13.13 -4.45 -96.59
C ALA A 754 12.86 -5.97 -96.72
N ALA A 755 12.73 -6.43 -97.95
CA ALA A 755 12.62 -7.85 -98.26
C ALA A 755 13.93 -8.60 -98.01
N VAL A 756 13.86 -9.80 -97.43
CA VAL A 756 15.02 -10.69 -97.29
C VAL A 756 15.31 -11.33 -98.64
N ILE A 757 16.47 -11.01 -99.21
CA ILE A 757 16.96 -11.66 -100.43
C ILE A 757 17.60 -13.00 -100.06
N SER A 758 17.21 -14.06 -100.76
CA SER A 758 17.65 -15.43 -100.53
C SER A 758 17.87 -16.17 -101.85
N THR A 759 18.51 -17.33 -101.79
CA THR A 759 18.75 -18.25 -102.93
C THR A 759 19.47 -17.65 -104.15
N GLU A 760 20.21 -16.55 -103.98
CA GLU A 760 20.91 -15.89 -105.08
C GLU A 760 21.95 -16.80 -105.77
N GLY A 761 21.77 -17.02 -107.07
CA GLY A 761 22.68 -17.81 -107.89
C GLY A 761 22.91 -17.16 -109.25
N GLY A 762 24.18 -17.12 -109.68
CA GLY A 762 24.57 -16.74 -111.03
C GLY A 762 24.99 -17.97 -111.84
N SER A 763 24.44 -18.12 -113.04
CA SER A 763 24.85 -19.13 -114.01
C SER A 763 25.24 -18.47 -115.33
N THR A 764 26.15 -19.08 -116.08
CA THR A 764 26.57 -18.60 -117.40
C THR A 764 26.10 -19.57 -118.49
N PRO A 765 24.82 -19.51 -118.89
CA PRO A 765 24.24 -20.49 -119.81
C PRO A 765 24.71 -20.34 -121.26
N GLY A 766 25.52 -19.32 -121.62
CA GLY A 766 26.09 -19.15 -122.95
C GLY A 766 27.09 -17.98 -123.06
N PHE A 767 27.53 -17.67 -124.28
CA PHE A 767 28.50 -16.60 -124.57
C PHE A 767 27.94 -15.21 -124.26
N GLY A 768 28.78 -14.32 -123.73
CA GLY A 768 28.40 -12.93 -123.42
C GLY A 768 27.17 -12.75 -122.53
N GLN A 769 26.76 -13.74 -121.73
CA GLN A 769 25.57 -13.66 -120.87
C GLN A 769 25.75 -14.28 -119.48
N ILE A 770 25.06 -13.68 -118.49
CA ILE A 770 24.95 -14.17 -117.11
C ILE A 770 23.46 -14.17 -116.74
N THR A 771 22.94 -15.29 -116.27
CA THR A 771 21.57 -15.39 -115.71
C THR A 771 21.65 -15.45 -114.19
N ILE A 772 20.98 -14.50 -113.53
CA ILE A 772 20.95 -14.39 -112.08
C ILE A 772 19.52 -14.61 -111.61
N SER A 773 19.35 -15.52 -110.65
CA SER A 773 18.07 -15.82 -110.00
C SER A 773 18.16 -15.63 -108.49
N TRP A 774 17.09 -15.14 -107.88
CA TRP A 774 16.98 -14.97 -106.43
C TRP A 774 15.51 -14.98 -105.99
N THR A 775 15.29 -15.22 -104.70
CA THR A 775 13.98 -15.13 -104.06
C THR A 775 13.93 -14.03 -103.01
N THR A 776 12.73 -13.52 -102.76
CA THR A 776 12.42 -12.61 -101.66
C THR A 776 11.32 -13.17 -100.76
N ASP A 777 11.38 -12.89 -99.46
CA ASP A 777 10.35 -13.34 -98.49
C ASP A 777 9.00 -12.62 -98.68
N ARG A 778 9.02 -11.44 -99.30
CA ARG A 778 7.84 -10.62 -99.61
C ARG A 778 7.92 -10.12 -101.05
N PRO A 779 6.78 -9.92 -101.74
CA PRO A 779 6.78 -9.51 -103.15
C PRO A 779 7.55 -8.21 -103.40
N THR A 780 8.58 -8.25 -104.24
CA THR A 780 9.35 -7.09 -104.72
C THR A 780 9.37 -7.01 -106.25
N SER A 781 9.92 -5.93 -106.80
CA SER A 781 10.36 -5.90 -108.20
C SER A 781 11.87 -6.11 -108.27
N GLY A 782 12.38 -6.81 -109.27
CA GLY A 782 13.78 -7.22 -109.35
C GLY A 782 14.62 -6.43 -110.36
N ARG A 783 15.90 -6.19 -110.06
CA ARG A 783 16.87 -5.59 -110.97
C ARG A 783 18.28 -6.09 -110.64
N ILE A 784 19.20 -6.16 -111.61
CA ILE A 784 20.61 -6.42 -111.36
C ILE A 784 21.44 -5.18 -111.67
N ILE A 785 22.37 -4.84 -110.77
CA ILE A 785 23.46 -3.89 -111.01
C ILE A 785 24.77 -4.68 -111.17
N TYR A 786 25.63 -4.28 -112.12
CA TYR A 786 26.85 -5.02 -112.43
C TYR A 786 27.97 -4.15 -113.02
N ASP A 787 29.21 -4.59 -112.83
CA ASP A 787 30.43 -3.89 -113.21
C ASP A 787 31.58 -4.90 -113.40
N THR A 788 32.66 -4.52 -114.06
CA THR A 788 33.91 -5.29 -114.13
C THR A 788 34.85 -4.98 -112.96
N ILE A 789 34.53 -3.96 -112.16
CA ILE A 789 35.23 -3.58 -110.93
C ILE A 789 34.41 -4.01 -109.70
N SER A 790 35.07 -4.56 -108.68
CA SER A 790 34.43 -4.94 -107.40
C SER A 790 34.11 -3.71 -106.55
N HIS A 791 32.91 -3.69 -105.96
CA HIS A 791 32.41 -2.65 -105.07
C HIS A 791 32.20 -3.24 -103.66
N THR A 792 33.24 -3.16 -102.84
CA THR A 792 33.23 -3.63 -101.46
C THR A 792 32.36 -2.76 -100.54
N VAL A 793 32.11 -1.50 -100.92
CA VAL A 793 31.19 -0.57 -100.25
C VAL A 793 30.11 -0.17 -101.24
N LEU A 794 28.85 -0.21 -100.81
CA LEU A 794 27.70 0.14 -101.63
C LEU A 794 27.67 1.67 -101.85
N GLY A 795 27.70 2.13 -103.11
CA GLY A 795 27.62 3.55 -103.45
C GLY A 795 26.20 4.13 -103.34
N ALA A 796 26.00 5.37 -103.80
CA ALA A 796 24.66 5.98 -103.80
C ALA A 796 23.72 5.36 -104.85
N ALA A 797 22.42 5.29 -104.53
CA ALA A 797 21.36 4.95 -105.48
C ALA A 797 21.40 5.87 -106.73
N PRO A 798 20.92 5.41 -107.91
CA PRO A 798 20.24 4.15 -108.13
C PRO A 798 21.17 2.97 -108.39
N ASN A 799 22.39 3.15 -108.91
CA ASN A 799 23.25 2.03 -109.35
C ASN A 799 24.35 1.66 -108.35
N TYR A 800 24.42 2.33 -107.20
CA TYR A 800 25.26 1.96 -106.07
C TYR A 800 26.76 1.79 -106.40
N GLY A 801 27.27 2.60 -107.33
CA GLY A 801 28.67 2.58 -107.78
C GLY A 801 28.92 1.73 -109.03
N TYR A 802 28.05 0.79 -109.36
CA TYR A 802 28.21 -0.09 -110.52
C TYR A 802 28.00 0.66 -111.84
N ALA A 803 28.88 0.42 -112.81
CA ALA A 803 28.83 1.05 -114.13
C ALA A 803 27.54 0.73 -114.92
N PHE A 804 26.93 -0.43 -114.70
CA PHE A 804 25.77 -0.90 -115.47
C PHE A 804 24.62 -1.39 -114.58
N SER A 805 23.41 -1.32 -115.13
CA SER A 805 22.18 -1.83 -114.50
C SER A 805 21.25 -2.38 -115.56
N THR A 806 20.52 -3.46 -115.23
CA THR A 806 19.41 -3.95 -116.05
C THR A 806 18.16 -3.07 -115.87
N GLY A 807 17.15 -3.29 -116.70
CA GLY A 807 15.79 -2.85 -116.40
C GLY A 807 15.20 -3.61 -115.21
N THR A 808 14.11 -3.07 -114.66
CA THR A 808 13.35 -3.69 -113.56
C THR A 808 12.38 -4.75 -114.12
N VAL A 809 12.24 -5.88 -113.43
CA VAL A 809 11.24 -6.93 -113.69
C VAL A 809 10.26 -7.02 -112.53
N ASP A 810 9.11 -7.66 -112.75
CA ASP A 810 8.10 -7.90 -111.71
C ASP A 810 7.57 -6.60 -111.06
N GLU A 811 7.32 -5.56 -111.86
CA GLU A 811 6.82 -4.25 -111.35
C GLU A 811 5.34 -4.30 -110.97
N SER A 812 4.52 -5.07 -111.68
CA SER A 812 3.09 -5.24 -111.38
C SER A 812 2.51 -6.52 -112.02
N PRO A 813 2.20 -7.56 -111.23
CA PRO A 813 2.39 -7.65 -109.78
C PRO A 813 3.86 -7.86 -109.41
N LYS A 814 4.21 -7.45 -108.20
CA LYS A 814 5.48 -7.83 -107.56
C LYS A 814 5.55 -9.35 -107.35
N SER A 815 6.76 -9.92 -107.38
CA SER A 815 7.02 -11.36 -107.26
C SER A 815 7.95 -11.67 -106.08
N THR A 816 7.91 -12.90 -105.57
CA THR A 816 8.88 -13.43 -104.59
C THR A 816 10.01 -14.23 -105.26
N SER A 817 9.97 -14.42 -106.57
CA SER A 817 10.98 -15.12 -107.35
C SER A 817 11.33 -14.30 -108.58
N HIS A 818 12.62 -14.05 -108.78
CA HIS A 818 13.15 -13.18 -109.82
C HIS A 818 14.22 -13.91 -110.61
N THR A 819 14.26 -13.68 -111.92
CA THR A 819 15.33 -14.18 -112.79
C THR A 819 15.59 -13.17 -113.90
N ILE A 820 16.83 -12.72 -114.05
CA ILE A 820 17.24 -11.78 -115.08
C ILE A 820 18.46 -12.33 -115.83
N THR A 821 18.42 -12.31 -117.16
CA THR A 821 19.55 -12.63 -118.03
C THR A 821 20.16 -11.34 -118.57
N ILE A 822 21.41 -11.06 -118.18
CA ILE A 822 22.23 -9.97 -118.72
C ILE A 822 22.91 -10.50 -119.98
N THR A 823 22.82 -9.76 -121.08
CA THR A 823 23.42 -10.13 -122.39
C THR A 823 24.35 -9.01 -122.90
N GLY A 824 25.16 -9.31 -123.92
CA GLY A 824 26.08 -8.33 -124.51
C GLY A 824 27.34 -8.07 -123.68
N LEU A 825 27.70 -8.99 -122.79
CA LEU A 825 28.89 -8.92 -121.96
C LEU A 825 30.13 -9.36 -122.75
N SER A 826 31.30 -8.83 -122.38
CA SER A 826 32.57 -9.28 -122.97
C SER A 826 32.88 -10.71 -122.52
N ASP A 827 33.39 -11.55 -123.43
CA ASP A 827 33.78 -12.93 -123.11
C ASP A 827 34.97 -12.97 -122.12
N ASN A 828 35.10 -14.07 -121.38
CA ASN A 828 36.16 -14.31 -120.38
C ASN A 828 36.36 -13.20 -119.32
N THR A 829 35.34 -12.39 -119.06
CA THR A 829 35.41 -11.22 -118.17
C THR A 829 34.67 -11.51 -116.87
N ILE A 830 35.27 -11.17 -115.72
CA ILE A 830 34.58 -11.23 -114.43
C ILE A 830 33.67 -10.01 -114.33
N TYR A 831 32.39 -10.25 -114.05
CA TYR A 831 31.45 -9.22 -113.65
C TYR A 831 31.08 -9.42 -112.18
N PHE A 832 31.21 -8.36 -111.40
CA PHE A 832 30.68 -8.24 -110.06
C PHE A 832 29.26 -7.71 -110.15
N TRP A 833 28.33 -8.30 -109.42
CA TRP A 833 26.91 -7.97 -109.49
C TRP A 833 26.23 -8.06 -108.13
N ARG A 834 25.15 -7.30 -107.99
CA ARG A 834 24.21 -7.38 -106.86
C ARG A 834 22.78 -7.45 -107.36
N THR A 835 21.96 -8.21 -106.66
CA THR A 835 20.51 -8.19 -106.83
C THR A 835 19.94 -6.95 -106.13
N VAL A 836 18.99 -6.29 -106.76
CA VAL A 836 18.25 -5.15 -106.22
C VAL A 836 16.78 -5.51 -106.25
N SER A 837 16.20 -5.69 -105.07
CA SER A 837 14.79 -6.03 -104.86
C SER A 837 14.05 -4.82 -104.34
N ALA A 838 13.37 -4.09 -105.23
CA ALA A 838 12.67 -2.86 -104.89
C ALA A 838 11.29 -3.12 -104.23
N GLY A 839 11.31 -3.17 -102.89
CA GLY A 839 10.19 -2.89 -102.01
C GLY A 839 10.05 -1.39 -101.71
N SER A 840 9.27 -1.05 -100.68
CA SER A 840 9.33 0.27 -100.03
C SER A 840 9.75 0.01 -98.59
N PRO A 841 11.05 -0.14 -98.28
CA PRO A 841 12.26 0.24 -99.02
C PRO A 841 12.86 -0.82 -99.97
N VAL A 842 13.94 -0.45 -100.67
CA VAL A 842 14.72 -1.33 -101.57
C VAL A 842 15.72 -2.19 -100.79
N ALA A 843 15.73 -3.51 -101.03
CA ALA A 843 16.78 -4.41 -100.56
C ALA A 843 17.86 -4.59 -101.63
N VAL A 844 19.14 -4.63 -101.23
CA VAL A 844 20.27 -4.92 -102.13
C VAL A 844 21.07 -6.10 -101.59
N GLY A 845 21.26 -7.13 -102.41
CA GLY A 845 22.00 -8.33 -102.04
C GLY A 845 23.52 -8.10 -101.88
N PRO A 846 24.24 -9.07 -101.29
CA PRO A 846 25.71 -9.07 -101.26
C PRO A 846 26.30 -9.05 -102.68
N GLU A 847 27.52 -8.52 -102.82
CA GLU A 847 28.24 -8.62 -104.08
C GLU A 847 28.58 -10.08 -104.35
N LYS A 848 28.21 -10.55 -105.53
CA LYS A 848 28.62 -11.83 -106.10
C LYS A 848 29.38 -11.55 -107.39
N SER A 849 30.08 -12.57 -107.91
CA SER A 849 30.75 -12.44 -109.20
C SER A 849 30.48 -13.66 -110.07
N SER A 850 30.53 -13.45 -111.37
CA SER A 850 30.44 -14.50 -112.36
C SER A 850 31.35 -14.16 -113.53
N ARG A 851 32.06 -15.16 -114.07
CA ARG A 851 32.94 -15.00 -115.23
C ARG A 851 32.21 -15.50 -116.48
N THR A 852 32.10 -14.66 -117.50
CA THR A 852 31.54 -15.06 -118.79
C THR A 852 32.40 -16.13 -119.47
N PHE A 853 31.77 -17.04 -120.20
CA PHE A 853 32.45 -18.15 -120.86
C PHE A 853 33.48 -17.66 -121.89
N SER A 854 34.57 -18.41 -122.09
CA SER A 854 35.58 -18.12 -123.13
C SER A 854 35.48 -19.13 -124.28
N TYR A 855 35.65 -18.68 -125.52
CA TYR A 855 35.74 -19.54 -126.70
C TYR A 855 37.12 -20.25 -126.77
N PRO A 856 37.21 -21.59 -126.86
CA PRO A 856 38.45 -22.26 -127.25
C PRO A 856 38.72 -21.96 -128.72
N GLY A 857 39.81 -21.27 -129.01
CA GLY A 857 40.16 -20.78 -130.35
C GLY A 857 40.03 -21.82 -131.46
N ALA A 858 39.46 -21.38 -132.59
CA ALA A 858 39.34 -22.15 -133.81
C ALA A 858 40.70 -22.30 -134.50
N SER A 859 41.15 -23.54 -134.69
CA SER A 859 42.13 -23.92 -135.71
C SER A 859 41.48 -24.85 -136.74
N GLY A 860 41.29 -24.33 -137.95
CA GLY A 860 41.52 -25.02 -139.22
C GLY A 860 40.74 -26.29 -139.60
N GLY A 861 39.89 -26.16 -140.64
CA GLY A 861 39.50 -27.22 -141.58
C GLY A 861 38.19 -27.93 -141.21
N GLY A 862 37.09 -27.86 -141.95
CA GLY A 862 36.94 -27.82 -143.41
C GLY A 862 36.61 -29.23 -143.91
N GLY A 863 35.32 -29.59 -143.99
CA GLY A 863 34.87 -30.83 -144.61
C GLY A 863 33.51 -31.31 -144.11
N GLY A 864 32.45 -30.96 -144.84
CA GLY A 864 31.13 -31.54 -144.63
C GLY A 864 31.01 -32.94 -145.27
N GLY A 865 30.15 -33.78 -144.70
CA GLY A 865 29.64 -34.96 -145.38
C GLY A 865 29.25 -36.13 -144.48
N GLY A 866 27.95 -36.28 -144.22
CA GLY A 866 27.26 -37.58 -144.33
C GLY A 866 27.13 -38.47 -143.09
N GLY A 867 25.87 -38.82 -142.77
CA GLY A 867 25.49 -40.22 -142.55
C GLY A 867 25.22 -40.69 -141.11
N GLY A 868 23.97 -41.14 -140.90
CA GLY A 868 23.61 -42.44 -140.31
C GLY A 868 24.09 -42.78 -138.88
N GLY A 869 23.13 -42.86 -137.95
CA GLY A 869 23.36 -43.10 -136.53
C GLY A 869 23.71 -44.53 -136.09
N ALA A 870 24.07 -44.66 -134.82
CA ALA A 870 24.03 -45.89 -134.03
C ALA A 870 24.30 -45.59 -132.53
N PHE A 871 23.39 -46.09 -131.68
CA PHE A 871 23.60 -46.78 -130.38
C PHE A 871 24.62 -46.29 -129.33
N ALA A 872 24.12 -46.20 -128.08
CA ALA A 872 24.85 -46.05 -126.81
C ALA A 872 25.87 -47.20 -126.55
N PRO A 873 26.81 -47.09 -125.56
CA PRO A 873 26.47 -47.50 -124.19
C PRO A 873 27.27 -46.85 -123.01
N ALA A 874 26.66 -46.91 -121.81
CA ALA A 874 27.16 -47.34 -120.49
C ALA A 874 28.47 -46.84 -119.80
N VAL A 875 28.27 -46.27 -118.59
CA VAL A 875 28.77 -46.72 -117.23
C VAL A 875 30.12 -46.23 -116.63
N ALA A 876 30.00 -45.92 -115.31
CA ALA A 876 30.97 -45.86 -114.19
C ALA A 876 31.74 -44.54 -113.96
N GLY A 877 31.95 -44.08 -112.71
CA GLY A 877 31.81 -44.74 -111.42
C GLY A 877 31.89 -43.78 -110.22
N ALA A 878 31.60 -44.34 -109.05
CA ALA A 878 31.42 -43.70 -107.75
C ALA A 878 32.72 -43.36 -107.01
N ALA A 879 32.65 -42.45 -106.03
CA ALA A 879 33.38 -42.57 -104.77
C ALA A 879 32.69 -41.77 -103.65
N THR A 880 32.36 -42.48 -102.58
CA THR A 880 31.82 -42.06 -101.29
C THR A 880 32.89 -41.46 -100.37
N ALA A 881 32.54 -40.50 -99.50
CA ALA A 881 33.26 -40.28 -98.24
C ALA A 881 32.37 -39.65 -97.14
N PHE A 882 32.02 -40.50 -96.18
CA PHE A 882 31.80 -40.38 -94.72
C PHE A 882 31.22 -39.11 -94.05
N PRO A 883 30.29 -39.29 -93.07
CA PRO A 883 29.89 -38.27 -92.12
C PRO A 883 30.85 -38.25 -90.92
N LEU A 884 31.13 -37.06 -90.38
CA LEU A 884 31.75 -36.89 -89.06
C LEU A 884 30.67 -36.43 -88.07
N LEU A 885 30.20 -37.39 -87.25
CA LEU A 885 29.61 -37.10 -85.95
C LEU A 885 30.73 -36.59 -85.02
N SER A 886 30.55 -35.41 -84.43
CA SER A 886 31.25 -35.04 -83.20
C SER A 886 30.25 -35.06 -82.04
N PHE A 887 30.37 -36.09 -81.20
CA PHE A 887 29.83 -36.09 -79.85
C PHE A 887 30.70 -35.17 -78.98
N ALA A 888 30.09 -34.18 -78.32
CA ALA A 888 30.65 -33.55 -77.14
C ALA A 888 29.91 -34.11 -75.92
N PRO A 889 30.60 -34.63 -74.89
CA PRO A 889 29.94 -35.09 -73.67
C PRO A 889 29.62 -33.90 -72.77
N GLU A 890 28.33 -33.71 -72.56
CA GLU A 890 27.73 -32.99 -71.44
C GLU A 890 27.82 -33.92 -70.22
N VAL A 891 28.61 -33.52 -69.22
CA VAL A 891 28.56 -34.09 -67.87
C VAL A 891 28.54 -32.91 -66.92
N GLU A 892 27.33 -32.47 -66.60
CA GLU A 892 27.06 -31.66 -65.44
C GLU A 892 27.25 -32.52 -64.17
N PHE A 893 28.23 -32.15 -63.35
CA PHE A 893 28.28 -32.54 -61.94
C PHE A 893 27.72 -31.39 -61.12
N THR A 894 26.60 -31.63 -60.45
CA THR A 894 26.15 -30.84 -59.31
C THR A 894 27.12 -31.02 -58.14
N PRO A 895 27.31 -29.98 -57.32
CA PRO A 895 27.53 -30.20 -55.90
C PRO A 895 26.50 -29.43 -55.08
N GLU A 896 25.77 -30.20 -54.29
CA GLU A 896 24.99 -29.74 -53.14
C GLU A 896 25.94 -29.30 -52.01
N GLU A 897 25.51 -28.27 -51.28
CA GLU A 897 26.19 -27.63 -50.16
C GLU A 897 26.43 -28.61 -48.99
N THR A 898 27.59 -28.55 -48.31
CA THR A 898 27.63 -28.28 -46.86
C THR A 898 29.01 -27.86 -46.32
N LYS A 899 28.96 -26.77 -45.55
CA LYS A 899 29.88 -26.15 -44.58
C LYS A 899 31.00 -27.01 -43.96
N ALA A 900 32.19 -26.41 -43.84
CA ALA A 900 32.93 -26.36 -42.58
C ALA A 900 33.81 -25.10 -42.51
N GLN A 901 33.55 -24.27 -41.49
CA GLN A 901 34.34 -23.12 -41.05
C GLN A 901 35.67 -23.57 -40.44
N VAL A 902 36.75 -22.78 -40.60
CA VAL A 902 37.65 -22.40 -39.50
C VAL A 902 38.27 -21.00 -39.76
N LEU A 903 37.84 -20.06 -38.91
CA LEU A 903 38.48 -18.90 -38.27
C LEU A 903 39.74 -18.17 -38.80
N SER A 904 39.61 -16.84 -38.63
CA SER A 904 40.60 -15.79 -38.27
C SER A 904 41.46 -15.23 -39.42
N THR A 905 41.51 -13.93 -39.69
CA THR A 905 41.63 -12.76 -38.80
C THR A 905 41.05 -11.52 -39.49
N GLY A 906 40.31 -10.68 -38.77
CA GLY A 906 39.69 -9.45 -39.29
C GLY A 906 40.45 -8.20 -38.86
N GLY A 907 40.72 -7.34 -39.83
CA GLY A 907 41.09 -5.92 -39.73
C GLY A 907 40.35 -5.16 -40.82
#